data_AF-A0A7Y4U235-F1
#
_entry.id   AF-A0A7Y4U235-F1
#
_cell.length_a   1.000
_cell.length_b   1.000
_cell.length_c   1.000
_cell.angle_alpha   90.00
_cell.angle_beta   90.00
_cell.angle_gamma   90.00
#
_symmetry.space_group_name_H-M   'P 1'
#
loop_
_entity.id
_entity.type
_entity.pdbx_description
1 polymer ?
#
loop_
_entity_poly.entity_id
_entity_poly.type
_entity_poly.pdbx_seq_one_letter_code
_entity_poly.pdbx_strand_id
1 'polypeptide(L)'
;MGQFTESIVEQAALAWLESLGWRVKHGLEIAPGGPGTERADYAQVVLEARLRDALARLNPALSPEALEDAFRRLTRPEGAELSARNRAVHRLLVEGVTVEYRAADGEIRGAQARVLDFDNARNNDWLAVNQFTVTENKHTRRPDVVLFVNGLPLAVVELKNAADEDATIWTAFQQLQTYKAELPSLFAFNEVLLVSDGVEARVGTLTAGREWMKPWRTITGERLADPHLPELQVSIEGLFAPRRFLALVRDFVVFEDAGGGATAATAATAATAASGKLAKKMAGYHQFHAVQVAVGETLRAAELYRVADRVAESGGRYEAGQKPGGKPGDRRVGVVWHTQGSGKSLTMAFYAGRIIREPAMENPTLVVLTDRNDLDDQLFGTFSRCQDLLRQPPVQAESRADLCQKLAVAAGGVVFTTIQKFFPETQGDRHPVLSDRRNIVVIADEAHRSQYDFIDGFARHMRDALPHASFIGFTGTPIELQDANTRAVFGDYISVYDIQRAVEDGATVPIYYESRLAKLELDEAERPKIDPEFEEATEGEEVERKEKLKSKWAQLEAIVGAERRLELVAKDIVEHFEQRLEALDGKAMIVCMSRRICVELCQQIVRLRPQWQHADDDHGAIKVVMTGSASDPVDWQSHIRNKPRREALANRFRDATDPLKLVLVRDMWLTGFDAPSLHTMYIDKPMRGHGLMQAIARVNRVFKDKPGGLVVDYLGLTHELKAALATYTESGGTGRTALDQDEAVAVMLEKHEVCCALFHGFDWSKWVTGTPAERLGLLPAAQEHILAQENGKDRLVRAGRELSQAFALAVPHAEALRIRDDVAFFQAVQAVLAKRAPGEARPEEELDHAVRQIISRAVTPEGVVDIFAAAGLAKPDISILSEEFLSEVRGMPQRNLAVELLRKLLKGELRTRRRKNVVQARSFAELLEQSLRRYQNRAIEAAQVIEELIGLAKQMREADRRGETLGLTEDELAFYDALETNDSAVKVLGDDVLRGIARELVASVRANVTIDWTVRENVRAQLRVLVKRILRKHGYPPDKQEKATQTVLEQAAVLSAEWATA
;
A
#
# COMPACT_ATOMS: atom_id res chain seq x y z
N MET A 1 -6.11 37.97 -0.58
CA MET A 1 -6.47 36.56 -0.33
C MET A 1 -5.27 35.90 0.31
N GLY A 2 -5.42 35.24 1.46
CA GLY A 2 -4.32 34.55 2.13
C GLY A 2 -3.85 33.36 1.28
N GLN A 3 -2.54 33.10 1.27
CA GLN A 3 -1.94 31.95 0.59
C GLN A 3 -2.39 30.67 1.31
N PHE A 4 -2.84 29.65 0.57
CA PHE A 4 -3.22 28.36 1.15
C PHE A 4 -1.94 27.65 1.66
N THR A 5 -1.94 27.23 2.93
CA THR A 5 -0.77 26.64 3.61
C THR A 5 -1.13 25.33 4.28
N GLU A 6 -0.12 24.50 4.56
CA GLU A 6 -0.24 23.24 5.30
C GLU A 6 -0.93 23.42 6.67
N SER A 7 -0.72 24.56 7.34
CA SER A 7 -1.37 24.89 8.61
C SER A 7 -2.90 24.97 8.49
N ILE A 8 -3.44 25.34 7.33
CA ILE A 8 -4.91 25.34 7.10
C ILE A 8 -5.44 23.91 7.07
N VAL A 9 -4.72 23.00 6.41
CA VAL A 9 -5.07 21.57 6.35
C VAL A 9 -5.01 20.95 7.74
N GLU A 10 -3.96 21.26 8.51
CA GLU A 10 -3.82 20.83 9.91
C GLU A 10 -4.96 21.34 10.79
N GLN A 11 -5.30 22.64 10.71
CA GLN A 11 -6.40 23.21 11.48
C GLN A 11 -7.76 22.59 11.13
N ALA A 12 -8.00 22.30 9.85
CA ALA A 12 -9.21 21.60 9.43
C ALA A 12 -9.28 20.18 10.01
N ALA A 13 -8.18 19.43 9.97
CA ALA A 13 -8.07 18.10 10.56
C ALA A 13 -8.37 18.12 12.07
N LEU A 14 -7.79 19.08 12.79
CA LEU A 14 -8.03 19.26 14.22
C LEU A 14 -9.48 19.62 14.54
N ALA A 15 -10.11 20.48 13.75
CA ALA A 15 -11.52 20.85 13.93
C ALA A 15 -12.46 19.64 13.73
N TRP A 16 -12.20 18.80 12.74
CA TRP A 16 -12.96 17.56 12.54
C TRP A 16 -12.74 16.59 13.70
N LEU A 17 -11.50 16.40 14.18
CA LEU A 17 -11.22 15.59 15.37
C LEU A 17 -11.94 16.13 16.62
N GLU A 18 -11.93 17.44 16.83
CA GLU A 18 -12.64 18.08 17.95
C GLU A 18 -14.15 17.81 17.89
N SER A 19 -14.74 17.88 16.69
CA SER A 19 -16.16 17.58 16.47
C SER A 19 -16.55 16.14 16.82
N LEU A 20 -15.59 15.20 16.73
CA LEU A 20 -15.76 13.79 17.11
C LEU A 20 -15.54 13.54 18.61
N GLY A 21 -15.15 14.56 19.37
CA GLY A 21 -14.93 14.50 20.82
C GLY A 21 -13.46 14.33 21.25
N TRP A 22 -12.50 14.54 20.34
CA TRP A 22 -11.08 14.60 20.72
C TRP A 22 -10.76 15.95 21.35
N ARG A 23 -9.99 15.95 22.45
CA ARG A 23 -9.40 17.20 22.95
C ARG A 23 -8.22 17.56 22.08
N VAL A 24 -8.10 18.82 21.68
CA VAL A 24 -6.97 19.30 20.87
C VAL A 24 -5.99 20.05 21.77
N LYS A 25 -4.69 19.80 21.61
CA LYS A 25 -3.60 20.56 22.23
C LYS A 25 -2.46 20.79 21.25
N HIS A 26 -1.75 21.90 21.41
CA HIS A 26 -0.49 22.10 20.71
C HIS A 26 0.68 21.41 21.42
N GLY A 27 1.62 20.83 20.67
CA GLY A 27 2.77 20.11 21.21
C GLY A 27 3.63 20.91 22.18
N LEU A 28 3.68 22.24 22.01
CA LEU A 28 4.37 23.17 22.93
C LEU A 28 3.64 23.31 24.28
N GLU A 29 2.32 23.13 24.34
CA GLU A 29 1.57 23.25 25.59
C GLU A 29 1.89 22.12 26.56
N ILE A 30 2.19 20.92 26.02
CA ILE A 30 2.52 19.72 26.79
C ILE A 30 4.04 19.47 26.91
N ALA A 31 4.84 20.38 26.37
CA ALA A 31 6.29 20.23 26.28
C ALA A 31 6.98 20.29 27.67
N PRO A 32 8.16 19.65 27.81
CA PRO A 32 8.93 19.67 29.05
C PRO A 32 9.28 21.08 29.53
N GLY A 33 9.02 21.35 30.81
CA GLY A 33 9.41 22.59 31.47
C GLY A 33 8.48 23.79 31.23
N GLY A 34 7.34 23.58 30.56
CA GLY A 34 6.26 24.57 30.44
C GLY A 34 5.21 24.45 31.57
N PRO A 35 4.33 25.45 31.74
CA PRO A 35 3.28 25.43 32.76
C PRO A 35 2.22 24.33 32.54
N GLY A 36 2.06 23.85 31.30
CA GLY A 36 1.16 22.74 30.93
C GLY A 36 1.87 21.40 30.72
N THR A 37 3.12 21.26 31.19
CA THR A 37 4.00 20.11 30.94
C THR A 37 3.30 18.78 31.26
N GLU A 38 3.24 17.89 30.28
CA GLU A 38 2.79 16.50 30.48
C GLU A 38 3.91 15.48 30.24
N ARG A 39 5.10 15.98 29.88
CA ARG A 39 6.28 15.20 29.54
C ARG A 39 7.50 15.66 30.34
N ALA A 40 8.36 14.72 30.73
CA ALA A 40 9.62 15.00 31.41
C ALA A 40 10.72 15.45 30.43
N ASP A 41 10.73 14.90 29.22
CA ASP A 41 11.68 15.24 28.15
C ASP A 41 11.09 14.98 26.75
N TYR A 42 11.85 15.34 25.70
CA TYR A 42 11.43 15.16 24.32
C TYR A 42 11.55 13.71 23.81
N ALA A 43 12.21 12.80 24.53
CA ALA A 43 12.27 11.37 24.19
C ALA A 43 11.03 10.61 24.67
N GLN A 44 10.33 11.14 25.68
CA GLN A 44 9.10 10.55 26.19
C GLN A 44 7.95 10.67 25.18
N VAL A 45 7.54 9.53 24.61
CA VAL A 45 6.44 9.42 23.63
C VAL A 45 5.10 9.04 24.25
N VAL A 46 5.09 8.47 25.45
CA VAL A 46 3.87 8.13 26.21
C VAL A 46 3.57 9.24 27.22
N LEU A 47 2.32 9.68 27.29
CA LEU A 47 1.87 10.63 28.31
C LEU A 47 1.59 9.88 29.62
N GLU A 48 2.63 9.65 30.41
CA GLU A 48 2.61 8.71 31.53
C GLU A 48 1.55 9.03 32.59
N ALA A 49 1.36 10.31 32.94
CA ALA A 49 0.35 10.70 33.92
C ALA A 49 -1.06 10.27 33.46
N ARG A 50 -1.39 10.51 32.19
CA ARG A 50 -2.68 10.10 31.61
C ARG A 50 -2.83 8.59 31.57
N LEU A 51 -1.76 7.86 31.24
CA LEU A 51 -1.78 6.41 31.23
C LEU A 51 -2.02 5.84 32.64
N ARG A 52 -1.35 6.39 33.65
CA ARG A 52 -1.55 5.99 35.05
C ARG A 52 -2.97 6.28 35.52
N ASP A 53 -3.49 7.46 35.22
CA ASP A 53 -4.87 7.83 35.54
C ASP A 53 -5.89 6.92 34.84
N ALA A 54 -5.63 6.55 33.57
CA ALA A 54 -6.46 5.61 32.83
C ALA A 54 -6.40 4.20 33.43
N LEU A 55 -5.21 3.67 33.73
CA LEU A 55 -5.07 2.35 34.35
C LEU A 55 -5.80 2.28 35.69
N ALA A 56 -5.68 3.32 36.53
CA ALA A 56 -6.41 3.40 37.80
C ALA A 56 -7.93 3.50 37.60
N ARG A 57 -8.39 4.34 36.66
CA ARG A 57 -9.82 4.53 36.36
C ARG A 57 -10.48 3.26 35.81
N LEU A 58 -9.79 2.54 34.93
CA LEU A 58 -10.32 1.33 34.28
C LEU A 58 -10.25 0.08 35.17
N ASN A 59 -9.38 0.09 36.18
CA ASN A 59 -9.11 -1.06 37.02
C ASN A 59 -9.16 -0.73 38.54
N PRO A 60 -10.30 -0.23 39.05
CA PRO A 60 -10.42 0.22 40.45
C PRO A 60 -10.24 -0.90 41.48
N ALA A 61 -10.33 -2.16 41.07
CA ALA A 61 -10.15 -3.33 41.94
C ALA A 61 -8.69 -3.77 42.11
N LEU A 62 -7.76 -3.24 41.30
CA LEU A 62 -6.34 -3.61 41.35
C LEU A 62 -5.58 -2.74 42.35
N SER A 63 -4.58 -3.32 43.01
CA SER A 63 -3.71 -2.56 43.93
C SER A 63 -2.82 -1.57 43.15
N PRO A 64 -2.33 -0.49 43.81
CA PRO A 64 -1.38 0.43 43.19
C PRO A 64 -0.12 -0.26 42.64
N GLU A 65 0.37 -1.31 43.31
CA GLU A 65 1.51 -2.11 42.88
C GLU A 65 1.23 -2.86 41.57
N ALA A 66 0.03 -3.43 41.44
CA ALA A 66 -0.41 -4.10 40.22
C ALA A 66 -0.53 -3.12 39.05
N LEU A 67 -1.08 -1.92 39.31
CA LEU A 67 -1.19 -0.86 38.30
C LEU A 67 0.18 -0.35 37.86
N GLU A 68 1.15 -0.26 38.78
CA GLU A 68 2.54 0.09 38.46
C GLU A 68 3.24 -1.01 37.63
N ASP A 69 2.98 -2.28 37.93
CA ASP A 69 3.48 -3.39 37.09
C ASP A 69 2.87 -3.33 35.69
N ALA A 70 1.55 -3.11 35.58
CA ALA A 70 0.88 -2.95 34.29
C ALA A 70 1.47 -1.79 33.47
N PHE A 71 1.66 -0.63 34.12
CA PHE A 71 2.30 0.53 33.53
C PHE A 71 3.72 0.20 33.01
N ARG A 72 4.56 -0.42 33.84
CA ARG A 72 5.94 -0.76 33.47
C ARG A 72 6.02 -1.70 32.27
N ARG A 73 5.15 -2.72 32.21
CA ARG A 73 5.07 -3.66 31.08
C ARG A 73 4.62 -2.97 29.79
N LEU A 74 3.67 -2.05 29.87
CA LEU A 74 3.20 -1.28 28.70
C LEU A 74 4.28 -0.33 28.16
N THR A 75 5.01 0.35 29.04
CA THR A 75 6.02 1.34 28.62
C THR A 75 7.36 0.73 28.24
N ARG A 76 7.52 -0.60 28.37
CA ARG A 76 8.75 -1.33 28.03
C ARG A 76 8.44 -2.50 27.11
N PRO A 77 8.01 -2.23 25.87
CA PRO A 77 7.58 -3.28 24.95
C PRO A 77 8.73 -4.22 24.54
N GLU A 78 8.44 -5.51 24.56
CA GLU A 78 9.40 -6.58 24.24
C GLU A 78 9.55 -6.78 22.72
N GLY A 79 10.76 -7.11 22.27
CA GLY A 79 11.04 -7.46 20.87
C GLY A 79 12.30 -6.77 20.32
N ALA A 80 13.05 -7.49 19.48
CA ALA A 80 14.27 -6.97 18.85
C ALA A 80 13.95 -5.95 17.74
N GLU A 81 12.94 -6.26 16.92
CA GLU A 81 12.50 -5.43 15.79
C GLU A 81 11.31 -4.55 16.17
N LEU A 82 11.15 -3.41 15.48
CA LEU A 82 10.03 -2.48 15.69
C LEU A 82 8.67 -3.16 15.50
N SER A 83 8.51 -4.00 14.47
CA SER A 83 7.26 -4.73 14.20
C SER A 83 6.93 -5.74 15.31
N ALA A 84 7.94 -6.39 15.91
CA ALA A 84 7.76 -7.30 17.02
C ALA A 84 7.31 -6.56 18.29
N ARG A 85 7.93 -5.42 18.61
CA ARG A 85 7.50 -4.53 19.70
C ARG A 85 6.07 -4.05 19.51
N ASN A 86 5.73 -3.65 18.29
CA ASN A 86 4.39 -3.21 17.95
C ASN A 86 3.33 -4.32 18.12
N ARG A 87 3.62 -5.56 17.71
CA ARG A 87 2.75 -6.72 17.98
C ARG A 87 2.57 -7.00 19.47
N ALA A 88 3.65 -6.90 20.24
CA ALA A 88 3.60 -7.09 21.69
C ALA A 88 2.70 -6.06 22.37
N VAL A 89 2.86 -4.77 22.03
CA VAL A 89 1.99 -3.69 22.53
C VAL A 89 0.54 -3.93 22.12
N HIS A 90 0.30 -4.25 20.85
CA HIS A 90 -1.04 -4.51 20.33
C HIS A 90 -1.78 -5.58 21.15
N ARG A 91 -1.09 -6.69 21.48
CA ARG A 91 -1.66 -7.73 22.36
C ARG A 91 -2.02 -7.19 23.74
N LEU A 92 -1.14 -6.41 24.36
CA LEU A 92 -1.42 -5.78 25.66
C LEU A 92 -2.61 -4.81 25.60
N LEU A 93 -2.79 -4.09 24.48
CA LEU A 93 -3.94 -3.20 24.27
C LEU A 93 -5.26 -3.99 24.22
N VAL A 94 -5.27 -5.13 23.51
CA VAL A 94 -6.48 -5.88 23.18
C VAL A 94 -6.88 -6.90 24.26
N GLU A 95 -5.89 -7.54 24.90
CA GLU A 95 -6.08 -8.60 25.90
C GLU A 95 -6.00 -8.06 27.34
N GLY A 96 -5.34 -6.91 27.52
CA GLY A 96 -4.97 -6.39 28.83
C GLY A 96 -3.57 -6.81 29.24
N VAL A 97 -3.12 -6.27 30.38
CA VAL A 97 -1.80 -6.60 30.94
C VAL A 97 -1.98 -7.58 32.10
N THR A 98 -1.43 -8.78 31.96
CA THR A 98 -1.38 -9.75 33.06
C THR A 98 -0.48 -9.21 34.17
N VAL A 99 -1.04 -9.06 35.37
CA VAL A 99 -0.33 -8.61 36.58
C VAL A 99 -0.61 -9.56 37.75
N GLU A 100 0.36 -9.67 38.64
CA GLU A 100 0.24 -10.44 39.88
C GLU A 100 0.31 -9.48 41.06
N TYR A 101 -0.57 -9.67 42.05
CA TYR A 101 -0.56 -8.87 43.26
C TYR A 101 -0.93 -9.70 44.48
N ARG A 102 -0.45 -9.26 45.64
CA ARG A 102 -0.80 -9.88 46.92
C ARG A 102 -2.13 -9.31 47.40
N ALA A 103 -3.13 -10.17 47.55
CA ALA A 103 -4.43 -9.81 48.11
C ALA A 103 -4.33 -9.56 49.62
N ALA A 104 -5.38 -8.97 50.21
CA ALA A 104 -5.42 -8.59 51.62
C ALA A 104 -5.29 -9.79 52.60
N ASP A 105 -5.58 -11.01 52.12
CA ASP A 105 -5.43 -12.28 52.81
C ASP A 105 -4.02 -12.90 52.68
N GLY A 106 -3.12 -12.25 51.94
CA GLY A 106 -1.74 -12.69 51.74
C GLY A 106 -1.51 -13.60 50.52
N GLU A 107 -2.56 -14.03 49.82
CA GLU A 107 -2.45 -14.85 48.61
C GLU A 107 -1.99 -14.03 47.40
N ILE A 108 -1.20 -14.63 46.51
CA ILE A 108 -0.85 -14.03 45.21
C ILE A 108 -1.99 -14.34 44.23
N ARG A 109 -2.57 -13.30 43.63
CA ARG A 109 -3.62 -13.43 42.61
C ARG A 109 -3.15 -12.80 41.30
N GLY A 110 -3.45 -13.47 40.19
CA GLY A 110 -3.29 -12.92 38.85
C GLY A 110 -4.55 -12.17 38.41
N ALA A 111 -4.39 -11.04 37.73
CA ALA A 111 -5.48 -10.29 37.11
C ALA A 111 -5.06 -9.70 35.76
N GLN A 112 -6.05 -9.34 34.93
CA GLN A 112 -5.85 -8.63 33.68
C GLN A 112 -6.16 -7.14 33.87
N ALA A 113 -5.14 -6.29 33.84
CA ALA A 113 -5.32 -4.85 33.86
C ALA A 113 -5.74 -4.36 32.47
N ARG A 114 -6.95 -3.80 32.37
CA ARG A 114 -7.48 -3.22 31.14
C ARG A 114 -6.76 -1.92 30.80
N VAL A 115 -6.33 -1.79 29.55
CA VAL A 115 -5.63 -0.61 29.04
C VAL A 115 -6.58 0.35 28.32
N LEU A 116 -7.53 -0.22 27.57
CA LEU A 116 -8.59 0.48 26.85
C LEU A 116 -9.95 -0.07 27.28
N ASP A 117 -10.94 0.80 27.42
CA ASP A 117 -12.34 0.41 27.59
C ASP A 117 -13.03 0.35 26.22
N PHE A 118 -13.09 -0.84 25.66
CA PHE A 118 -13.72 -1.07 24.35
C PHE A 118 -15.24 -1.09 24.39
N ASP A 119 -15.85 -1.23 25.58
CA ASP A 119 -17.31 -1.32 25.73
C ASP A 119 -17.92 0.08 25.88
N ASN A 120 -17.23 0.98 26.59
CA ASN A 120 -17.62 2.37 26.72
C ASN A 120 -16.47 3.34 26.38
N ALA A 121 -16.49 3.82 25.13
CA ALA A 121 -15.50 4.75 24.61
C ALA A 121 -15.31 6.02 25.48
N ARG A 122 -16.34 6.47 26.22
CA ARG A 122 -16.27 7.67 27.09
C ARG A 122 -15.40 7.48 28.33
N ASN A 123 -15.10 6.24 28.72
CA ASN A 123 -14.22 5.95 29.84
C ASN A 123 -12.73 6.10 29.48
N ASN A 124 -12.43 6.19 28.19
CA ASN A 124 -11.10 6.49 27.70
C ASN A 124 -10.86 8.00 27.60
N ASP A 125 -9.60 8.37 27.72
CA ASP A 125 -9.11 9.71 27.41
C ASP A 125 -8.74 9.82 25.93
N TRP A 126 -9.16 10.91 25.28
CA TRP A 126 -9.00 11.18 23.85
C TRP A 126 -8.30 12.52 23.65
N LEU A 127 -7.12 12.51 23.03
CA LEU A 127 -6.29 13.69 22.82
C LEU A 127 -5.63 13.68 21.45
N ALA A 128 -5.84 14.72 20.66
CA ALA A 128 -5.10 15.01 19.43
C ALA A 128 -4.06 16.09 19.74
N VAL A 129 -2.80 15.82 19.44
CA VAL A 129 -1.71 16.77 19.65
C VAL A 129 -1.09 17.11 18.31
N ASN A 130 -1.16 18.38 17.91
CA ASN A 130 -0.43 18.81 16.72
C ASN A 130 1.00 19.24 17.04
N GLN A 131 1.89 19.18 16.05
CA GLN A 131 3.29 19.61 16.14
C GLN A 131 4.06 18.89 17.28
N PHE A 132 3.84 17.57 17.43
CA PHE A 132 4.37 16.77 18.53
C PHE A 132 5.86 16.47 18.36
N THR A 133 6.74 17.23 19.00
CA THR A 133 8.20 17.05 18.84
C THR A 133 8.70 15.85 19.63
N VAL A 134 9.48 14.97 19.00
CA VAL A 134 10.12 13.80 19.62
C VAL A 134 11.61 13.78 19.28
N THR A 135 12.43 13.47 20.27
CA THR A 135 13.88 13.33 20.14
C THR A 135 14.31 11.92 20.54
N GLU A 136 14.83 11.14 19.60
CA GLU A 136 15.34 9.78 19.84
C GLU A 136 16.64 9.60 19.05
N ASN A 137 17.66 8.97 19.66
CA ASN A 137 18.94 8.65 18.99
C ASN A 137 19.60 9.86 18.27
N LYS A 138 19.52 11.05 18.84
CA LYS A 138 20.00 12.33 18.25
C LYS A 138 19.19 12.84 17.05
N HIS A 139 18.14 12.16 16.65
CA HIS A 139 17.19 12.63 15.66
C HIS A 139 16.06 13.37 16.38
N THR A 140 15.75 14.59 15.94
CA THR A 140 14.57 15.33 16.39
C THR A 140 13.62 15.47 15.22
N ARG A 141 12.42 14.93 15.36
CA ARG A 141 11.35 14.99 14.36
C ARG A 141 10.06 15.49 14.99
N ARG A 142 9.17 15.97 14.13
CA ARG A 142 7.91 16.57 14.55
C ARG A 142 6.81 16.08 13.62
N PRO A 143 6.10 15.01 14.02
CA PRO A 143 4.84 14.66 13.42
C PRO A 143 3.80 15.79 13.49
N ASP A 144 3.00 15.90 12.44
CA ASP A 144 2.00 16.96 12.30
C ASP A 144 0.86 16.76 13.29
N VAL A 145 0.26 15.57 13.35
CA VAL A 145 -0.73 15.23 14.39
C VAL A 145 -0.50 13.83 14.94
N VAL A 146 -0.45 13.71 16.27
CA VAL A 146 -0.41 12.43 16.99
C VAL A 146 -1.68 12.27 17.82
N LEU A 147 -2.35 11.13 17.65
CA LEU A 147 -3.59 10.81 18.36
C LEU A 147 -3.31 9.87 19.52
N PHE A 148 -3.63 10.33 20.72
CA PHE A 148 -3.45 9.63 21.97
C PHE A 148 -4.77 9.08 22.51
N VAL A 149 -4.75 7.81 22.92
CA VAL A 149 -5.83 7.21 23.71
C VAL A 149 -5.24 6.75 25.03
N ASN A 150 -5.79 7.24 26.15
CA ASN A 150 -5.26 6.95 27.50
C ASN A 150 -3.75 7.26 27.63
N GLY A 151 -3.26 8.29 26.92
CA GLY A 151 -1.85 8.69 26.91
C GLY A 151 -0.92 7.86 26.01
N LEU A 152 -1.44 6.87 25.26
CA LEU A 152 -0.67 6.06 24.30
C LEU A 152 -0.83 6.61 22.87
N PRO A 153 0.26 6.81 22.11
CA PRO A 153 0.21 7.36 20.75
C PRO A 153 -0.21 6.29 19.72
N LEU A 154 -1.53 6.15 19.50
CA LEU A 154 -2.08 5.07 18.67
C LEU A 154 -2.21 5.42 17.19
N ALA A 155 -2.19 6.70 16.81
CA ALA A 155 -2.16 7.08 15.39
C ALA A 155 -1.24 8.29 15.13
N VAL A 156 -0.66 8.31 13.92
CA VAL A 156 0.19 9.39 13.43
C VAL A 156 -0.35 9.85 12.07
N VAL A 157 -0.54 11.15 11.93
CA VAL A 157 -1.04 11.80 10.71
C VAL A 157 0.03 12.77 10.21
N GLU A 158 0.41 12.63 8.94
CA GLU A 158 1.28 13.59 8.25
C GLU A 158 0.52 14.29 7.14
N LEU A 159 0.68 15.61 7.07
CA LEU A 159 -0.05 16.50 6.20
C LEU A 159 0.91 17.22 5.24
N LYS A 160 0.36 17.65 4.10
CA LYS A 160 1.05 18.46 3.10
C LYS A 160 0.13 19.55 2.58
N ASN A 161 0.73 20.51 1.89
CA ASN A 161 0.00 21.57 1.23
C ASN A 161 -0.49 21.14 -0.16
N ALA A 162 -1.80 20.97 -0.36
CA ALA A 162 -2.37 20.68 -1.68
C ALA A 162 -2.05 21.73 -2.77
N ALA A 163 -1.65 22.94 -2.40
CA ALA A 163 -1.28 23.99 -3.36
C ALA A 163 0.20 23.94 -3.79
N ASP A 164 1.00 23.04 -3.22
CA ASP A 164 2.42 22.86 -3.56
C ASP A 164 2.60 21.60 -4.42
N GLU A 165 2.96 21.79 -5.69
CA GLU A 165 3.11 20.71 -6.68
C GLU A 165 4.22 19.71 -6.32
N ASP A 166 5.21 20.12 -5.51
CA ASP A 166 6.28 19.23 -5.04
C ASP A 166 5.89 18.47 -3.75
N ALA A 167 4.82 18.86 -3.06
CA ALA A 167 4.42 18.34 -1.75
C ALA A 167 3.21 17.38 -1.82
N THR A 168 3.38 16.25 -2.52
CA THR A 168 2.31 15.24 -2.68
C THR A 168 2.10 14.39 -1.41
N ILE A 169 0.98 13.66 -1.32
CA ILE A 169 0.74 12.64 -0.29
C ILE A 169 1.88 11.60 -0.14
N TRP A 170 2.67 11.38 -1.21
CA TRP A 170 3.77 10.43 -1.19
C TRP A 170 5.03 11.00 -0.54
N THR A 171 5.18 12.33 -0.51
CA THR A 171 6.22 12.98 0.31
C THR A 171 5.91 12.83 1.79
N ALA A 172 4.63 12.96 2.19
CA ALA A 172 4.19 12.64 3.55
C ALA A 172 4.42 11.17 3.91
N PHE A 173 4.17 10.25 2.97
CA PHE A 173 4.51 8.84 3.17
C PHE A 173 6.01 8.61 3.40
N GLN A 174 6.88 9.24 2.62
CA GLN A 174 8.32 9.14 2.86
C GLN A 174 8.74 9.74 4.21
N GLN A 175 8.14 10.86 4.62
CA GLN A 175 8.34 11.45 5.94
C GLN A 175 7.97 10.45 7.05
N LEU A 176 6.85 9.73 6.93
CA LEU A 176 6.52 8.62 7.83
C LEU A 176 7.57 7.50 7.83
N GLN A 177 8.13 7.13 6.67
CA GLN A 177 9.19 6.10 6.63
C GLN A 177 10.45 6.56 7.36
N THR A 178 10.85 7.82 7.18
CA THR A 178 11.94 8.42 7.96
C THR A 178 11.64 8.40 9.45
N TYR A 179 10.42 8.77 9.85
CA TYR A 179 10.03 8.80 11.27
C TYR A 179 9.99 7.41 11.88
N LYS A 180 9.54 6.38 11.16
CA LYS A 180 9.59 4.99 11.62
C LYS A 180 11.02 4.51 11.89
N ALA A 181 11.97 4.91 11.05
CA ALA A 181 13.37 4.53 11.19
C ALA A 181 14.07 5.27 12.34
N GLU A 182 13.78 6.55 12.51
CA GLU A 182 14.48 7.42 13.46
C GLU A 182 13.80 7.51 14.84
N LEU A 183 12.47 7.33 14.91
CA LEU A 183 11.67 7.39 16.14
C LEU A 183 10.96 6.06 16.45
N PRO A 184 11.65 4.90 16.49
CA PRO A 184 11.00 3.61 16.69
C PRO A 184 10.22 3.51 18.01
N SER A 185 10.56 4.29 19.04
CA SER A 185 9.80 4.32 20.30
C SER A 185 8.35 4.82 20.11
N LEU A 186 8.13 5.81 19.25
CA LEU A 186 6.79 6.33 18.93
C LEU A 186 5.95 5.28 18.20
N PHE A 187 6.55 4.61 17.21
CA PHE A 187 5.86 3.64 16.37
C PHE A 187 5.68 2.26 17.02
N ALA A 188 6.28 2.03 18.20
CA ALA A 188 6.01 0.82 18.99
C ALA A 188 4.53 0.72 19.42
N PHE A 189 3.81 1.85 19.54
CA PHE A 189 2.40 1.88 19.92
C PHE A 189 1.44 2.11 18.75
N ASN A 190 1.96 2.45 17.58
CA ASN A 190 1.17 2.90 16.44
C ASN A 190 0.24 1.80 15.91
N GLU A 191 -1.05 2.11 15.81
CA GLU A 191 -2.07 1.27 15.20
C GLU A 191 -2.42 1.71 13.78
N VAL A 192 -2.51 3.03 13.55
CA VAL A 192 -2.95 3.60 12.26
C VAL A 192 -2.02 4.72 11.81
N LEU A 193 -1.75 4.77 10.50
CA LEU A 193 -1.03 5.85 9.83
C LEU A 193 -1.94 6.49 8.78
N LEU A 194 -1.92 7.81 8.72
CA LEU A 194 -2.66 8.59 7.74
C LEU A 194 -1.72 9.59 7.06
N VAL A 195 -1.75 9.65 5.73
CA VAL A 195 -1.08 10.69 4.94
C VAL A 195 -2.09 11.44 4.11
N SER A 196 -1.94 12.76 4.01
CA SER A 196 -2.87 13.58 3.23
C SER A 196 -2.27 14.92 2.80
N ASP A 197 -2.79 15.49 1.72
CA ASP A 197 -2.58 16.89 1.35
C ASP A 197 -3.83 17.76 1.61
N GLY A 198 -4.86 17.16 2.24
CA GLY A 198 -6.19 17.72 2.44
C GLY A 198 -7.21 17.13 1.47
N VAL A 199 -6.90 17.10 0.18
CA VAL A 199 -7.81 16.62 -0.87
C VAL A 199 -7.77 15.11 -0.98
N GLU A 200 -6.56 14.55 -1.10
CA GLU A 200 -6.33 13.10 -1.10
C GLU A 200 -5.90 12.62 0.28
N ALA A 201 -6.33 11.42 0.66
CA ALA A 201 -5.92 10.80 1.92
C ALA A 201 -5.72 9.29 1.77
N ARG A 202 -4.65 8.76 2.37
CA ARG A 202 -4.36 7.33 2.37
C ARG A 202 -4.03 6.84 3.78
N VAL A 203 -4.59 5.68 4.12
CA VAL A 203 -4.50 5.06 5.44
C VAL A 203 -3.76 3.73 5.31
N GLY A 204 -2.92 3.43 6.30
CA GLY A 204 -2.24 2.15 6.39
C GLY A 204 -1.66 1.88 7.77
N THR A 205 -0.80 0.87 7.85
CA THR A 205 -0.19 0.40 9.11
C THR A 205 1.32 0.58 9.09
N LEU A 206 1.96 0.29 10.22
CA LEU A 206 3.40 0.31 10.41
C LEU A 206 4.20 -0.30 9.25
N THR A 207 3.81 -1.47 8.75
CA THR A 207 4.53 -2.22 7.71
C THR A 207 3.94 -2.06 6.31
N ALA A 208 2.94 -1.19 6.13
CA ALA A 208 2.32 -0.97 4.82
C ALA A 208 3.30 -0.28 3.85
N GLY A 209 3.50 -0.90 2.69
CA GLY A 209 4.14 -0.28 1.54
C GLY A 209 3.22 0.77 0.89
N ARG A 210 3.75 1.52 -0.07
CA ARG A 210 3.04 2.60 -0.78
C ARG A 210 1.73 2.09 -1.39
N GLU A 211 1.78 0.92 -2.02
CA GLU A 211 0.66 0.26 -2.68
C GLU A 211 -0.42 -0.23 -1.70
N TRP A 212 -0.12 -0.30 -0.40
CA TRP A 212 -1.04 -0.72 0.66
C TRP A 212 -1.56 0.45 1.51
N MET A 213 -1.16 1.69 1.19
CA MET A 213 -1.81 2.90 1.68
C MET A 213 -3.09 3.12 0.87
N LYS A 214 -4.27 2.87 1.46
CA LYS A 214 -5.56 2.84 0.76
C LYS A 214 -6.47 4.01 1.13
N PRO A 215 -7.37 4.45 0.24
CA PRO A 215 -8.38 5.45 0.59
C PRO A 215 -9.42 4.89 1.56
N TRP A 216 -10.01 5.76 2.37
CA TRP A 216 -11.19 5.46 3.19
C TRP A 216 -12.39 6.22 2.62
N ARG A 217 -13.40 5.51 2.11
CA ARG A 217 -14.43 6.09 1.23
C ARG A 217 -15.78 6.38 1.89
N THR A 218 -15.95 6.07 3.17
CA THR A 218 -17.24 6.21 3.87
C THR A 218 -17.06 6.63 5.31
N ILE A 219 -18.00 7.41 5.84
CA ILE A 219 -17.97 7.85 7.24
C ILE A 219 -18.65 6.81 8.13
N THR A 220 -19.91 6.49 7.83
CA THR A 220 -20.76 5.61 8.64
C THR A 220 -20.84 4.18 8.09
N GLY A 221 -20.39 3.95 6.86
CA GLY A 221 -20.57 2.68 6.15
C GLY A 221 -21.91 2.54 5.45
N GLU A 222 -22.82 3.51 5.58
CA GLU A 222 -24.12 3.42 4.91
C GLU A 222 -24.01 3.70 3.40
N ARG A 223 -23.18 4.64 2.98
CA ARG A 223 -23.00 5.02 1.58
C ARG A 223 -21.57 5.50 1.37
N LEU A 224 -21.12 5.52 0.13
CA LEU A 224 -19.94 6.29 -0.21
C LEU A 224 -20.15 7.76 0.20
N ALA A 225 -19.07 8.36 0.69
CA ALA A 225 -19.05 9.79 0.97
C ALA A 225 -19.28 10.58 -0.32
N ASP A 226 -19.83 11.79 -0.19
CA ASP A 226 -19.98 12.70 -1.32
C ASP A 226 -18.60 12.95 -1.97
N PRO A 227 -18.44 12.73 -3.28
CA PRO A 227 -17.17 12.95 -3.98
C PRO A 227 -16.62 14.38 -3.87
N HIS A 228 -17.44 15.36 -3.48
CA HIS A 228 -17.01 16.75 -3.25
C HIS A 228 -16.41 16.98 -1.86
N LEU A 229 -16.52 16.00 -0.94
CA LEU A 229 -15.86 16.10 0.37
C LEU A 229 -14.37 15.76 0.25
N PRO A 230 -13.48 16.49 0.95
CA PRO A 230 -12.07 16.14 1.01
C PRO A 230 -11.87 14.74 1.60
N GLU A 231 -11.01 13.92 1.01
CA GLU A 231 -10.77 12.55 1.50
C GLU A 231 -10.20 12.54 2.94
N LEU A 232 -9.50 13.61 3.35
CA LEU A 232 -9.04 13.78 4.73
C LEU A 232 -10.19 13.84 5.72
N GLN A 233 -11.24 14.59 5.40
CA GLN A 233 -12.44 14.68 6.25
C GLN A 233 -13.10 13.31 6.39
N VAL A 234 -13.32 12.64 5.25
CA VAL A 234 -13.94 11.31 5.20
C VAL A 234 -13.13 10.30 6.01
N SER A 235 -11.80 10.35 5.91
CA SER A 235 -10.90 9.47 6.67
C SER A 235 -10.95 9.75 8.16
N ILE A 236 -10.92 11.03 8.58
CA ILE A 236 -10.95 11.41 9.99
C ILE A 236 -12.29 11.03 10.63
N GLU A 237 -13.40 11.43 10.02
CA GLU A 237 -14.74 11.14 10.52
C GLU A 237 -15.03 9.64 10.48
N GLY A 238 -14.59 8.94 9.43
CA GLY A 238 -14.75 7.50 9.26
C GLY A 238 -13.96 6.66 10.27
N LEU A 239 -12.69 6.98 10.50
CA LEU A 239 -11.79 6.17 11.31
C LEU A 239 -11.75 6.59 12.78
N PHE A 240 -11.61 7.89 13.05
CA PHE A 240 -11.25 8.40 14.37
C PHE A 240 -12.46 8.75 15.25
N ALA A 241 -13.68 8.44 14.83
CA ALA A 241 -14.81 8.42 15.75
C ALA A 241 -14.51 7.42 16.89
N PRO A 242 -14.55 7.82 18.17
CA PRO A 242 -14.05 7.03 19.30
C PRO A 242 -14.44 5.54 19.32
N ARG A 243 -15.72 5.25 19.04
CA ARG A 243 -16.22 3.86 18.98
C ARG A 243 -15.68 3.07 17.79
N ARG A 244 -15.57 3.70 16.61
CA ARG A 244 -15.03 3.06 15.40
C ARG A 244 -13.54 2.81 15.53
N PHE A 245 -12.78 3.77 16.07
CA PHE A 245 -11.35 3.61 16.30
C PHE A 245 -11.06 2.46 17.27
N LEU A 246 -11.79 2.37 18.39
CA LEU A 246 -11.67 1.25 19.33
C LEU A 246 -12.02 -0.09 18.69
N ALA A 247 -13.09 -0.16 17.90
CA ALA A 247 -13.45 -1.37 17.18
C ALA A 247 -12.35 -1.78 16.19
N LEU A 248 -11.82 -0.81 15.44
CA LEU A 248 -10.74 -1.02 14.47
C LEU A 248 -9.49 -1.62 15.14
N VAL A 249 -9.02 -0.98 16.22
CA VAL A 249 -7.86 -1.46 16.98
C VAL A 249 -8.12 -2.84 17.58
N ARG A 250 -9.33 -3.11 18.08
CA ARG A 250 -9.62 -4.37 18.79
C ARG A 250 -9.77 -5.58 17.87
N ASP A 251 -10.48 -5.40 16.77
CA ASP A 251 -11.06 -6.50 15.99
C ASP A 251 -10.60 -6.51 14.53
N PHE A 252 -9.87 -5.48 14.07
CA PHE A 252 -9.56 -5.28 12.64
C PHE A 252 -8.08 -4.99 12.35
N VAL A 253 -7.18 -5.39 13.25
CA VAL A 253 -5.72 -5.38 13.05
C VAL A 253 -5.20 -6.80 13.21
N VAL A 254 -4.31 -7.23 12.31
CA VAL A 254 -3.67 -8.56 12.33
C VAL A 254 -2.18 -8.47 12.04
N PHE A 255 -1.42 -9.44 12.55
CA PHE A 255 0.00 -9.61 12.29
C PHE A 255 0.24 -10.97 11.64
N GLU A 256 0.64 -10.99 10.37
CA GLU A 256 0.96 -12.21 9.65
C GLU A 256 2.47 -12.48 9.69
N ASP A 257 2.84 -13.70 10.06
CA ASP A 257 4.21 -14.20 9.97
C ASP A 257 4.43 -14.90 8.62
N ALA A 258 5.39 -14.40 7.83
CA ALA A 258 5.72 -14.93 6.51
C ALA A 258 6.33 -16.35 6.56
N GLY A 259 6.77 -16.84 7.73
CA GLY A 259 7.34 -18.19 7.91
C GLY A 259 6.37 -19.24 8.46
N GLY A 260 5.14 -18.87 8.81
CA GLY A 260 4.24 -19.67 9.65
C GLY A 260 3.35 -20.70 8.94
N GLY A 261 3.86 -21.42 7.94
CA GLY A 261 3.15 -22.55 7.30
C GLY A 261 3.32 -23.90 8.03
N ALA A 262 3.79 -23.88 9.28
CA ALA A 262 4.06 -25.09 10.05
C ALA A 262 2.81 -25.54 10.83
N THR A 263 2.31 -26.74 10.52
CA THR A 263 1.33 -27.45 11.34
C THR A 263 1.80 -27.54 12.80
N ALA A 264 0.87 -27.54 13.76
CA ALA A 264 1.13 -27.56 15.20
C ALA A 264 2.13 -28.62 15.71
N ALA A 265 2.43 -29.66 14.92
CA ALA A 265 3.40 -30.71 15.25
C ALA A 265 4.88 -30.28 15.20
N THR A 266 5.24 -29.17 14.57
CA THR A 266 6.67 -28.77 14.37
C THR A 266 7.11 -27.52 15.13
N ALA A 267 6.26 -27.00 16.03
CA ALA A 267 6.57 -25.80 16.83
C ALA A 267 7.77 -25.96 17.78
N ALA A 268 8.16 -27.19 18.13
CA ALA A 268 9.25 -27.44 19.08
C ALA A 268 10.68 -27.33 18.49
N THR A 269 10.83 -27.29 17.16
CA THR A 269 12.15 -27.30 16.50
C THR A 269 12.43 -26.07 15.63
N ALA A 270 11.52 -25.10 15.56
CA ALA A 270 11.64 -23.90 14.72
C ALA A 270 12.33 -22.69 15.40
N ALA A 271 13.15 -22.92 16.43
CA ALA A 271 13.78 -21.82 17.19
C ALA A 271 15.03 -21.23 16.52
N THR A 272 15.46 -21.70 15.34
CA THR A 272 16.78 -21.32 14.80
C THR A 272 16.88 -21.00 13.30
N ALA A 273 15.79 -20.94 12.53
CA ALA A 273 15.89 -20.49 11.13
C ALA A 273 14.54 -20.08 10.51
N ALA A 274 14.22 -18.77 10.50
CA ALA A 274 13.47 -18.09 9.43
C ALA A 274 13.38 -16.59 9.73
N SER A 275 14.10 -15.77 8.96
CA SER A 275 13.95 -14.31 8.92
C SER A 275 12.69 -13.91 8.12
N GLY A 276 11.52 -14.37 8.55
CA GLY A 276 10.24 -13.93 7.99
C GLY A 276 9.90 -12.51 8.49
N LYS A 277 9.71 -11.55 7.58
CA LYS A 277 9.33 -10.18 7.95
C LYS A 277 7.86 -10.15 8.40
N LEU A 278 7.63 -9.95 9.70
CA LEU A 278 6.28 -9.80 10.28
C LEU A 278 5.52 -8.65 9.61
N ALA A 279 4.34 -8.92 9.07
CA ALA A 279 3.50 -7.94 8.38
C ALA A 279 2.27 -7.56 9.21
N LYS A 280 2.16 -6.30 9.62
CA LYS A 280 0.96 -5.72 10.24
C LYS A 280 -0.02 -5.29 9.15
N LYS A 281 -1.27 -5.73 9.24
CA LYS A 281 -2.37 -5.33 8.33
C LYS A 281 -3.55 -4.81 9.14
N MET A 282 -4.35 -3.96 8.51
CA MET A 282 -5.64 -3.52 9.03
C MET A 282 -6.74 -3.75 7.99
N ALA A 283 -7.99 -3.80 8.43
CA ALA A 283 -9.12 -3.88 7.53
C ALA A 283 -9.26 -2.62 6.66
N GLY A 284 -9.58 -2.81 5.37
CA GLY A 284 -10.13 -1.74 4.53
C GLY A 284 -11.55 -1.39 4.96
N TYR A 285 -12.07 -0.23 4.53
CA TYR A 285 -13.41 0.23 4.93
C TYR A 285 -14.51 -0.76 4.54
N HIS A 286 -14.41 -1.39 3.36
CA HIS A 286 -15.36 -2.40 2.90
C HIS A 286 -15.39 -3.62 3.83
N GLN A 287 -14.22 -4.05 4.31
CA GLN A 287 -14.10 -5.17 5.24
C GLN A 287 -14.64 -4.80 6.63
N PHE A 288 -14.28 -3.62 7.14
CA PHE A 288 -14.71 -3.12 8.43
C PHE A 288 -16.24 -3.05 8.52
N HIS A 289 -16.88 -2.42 7.54
CA HIS A 289 -18.33 -2.24 7.53
C HIS A 289 -19.07 -3.55 7.21
N ALA A 290 -18.59 -4.37 6.26
CA ALA A 290 -19.19 -5.67 5.96
C ALA A 290 -19.25 -6.59 7.19
N VAL A 291 -18.18 -6.63 7.98
CA VAL A 291 -18.12 -7.45 9.19
C VAL A 291 -19.10 -6.94 10.25
N GLN A 292 -19.25 -5.63 10.43
CA GLN A 292 -20.22 -5.09 11.39
C GLN A 292 -21.66 -5.46 11.02
N VAL A 293 -22.00 -5.34 9.73
CA VAL A 293 -23.33 -5.76 9.24
C VAL A 293 -23.51 -7.26 9.42
N ALA A 294 -22.52 -8.07 9.02
CA ALA A 294 -22.57 -9.53 9.16
C ALA A 294 -22.75 -9.99 10.62
N VAL A 295 -22.11 -9.32 11.58
CA VAL A 295 -22.30 -9.62 13.01
C VAL A 295 -23.72 -9.31 13.46
N GLY A 296 -24.27 -8.14 13.07
CA GLY A 296 -25.67 -7.79 13.36
C GLY A 296 -26.66 -8.80 12.78
N GLU A 297 -26.45 -9.20 11.53
CA GLU A 297 -27.27 -10.20 10.84
C GLU A 297 -27.12 -11.60 11.44
N THR A 298 -25.94 -11.95 11.98
CA THR A 298 -25.73 -13.22 12.68
C THR A 298 -26.56 -13.29 13.96
N LEU A 299 -26.57 -12.21 14.75
CA LEU A 299 -27.39 -12.14 15.96
C LEU A 299 -28.89 -12.19 15.65
N ARG A 300 -29.32 -11.55 14.55
CA ARG A 300 -30.70 -11.66 14.05
C ARG A 300 -31.03 -13.10 13.64
N ALA A 301 -30.21 -13.70 12.80
CA ALA A 301 -30.41 -15.05 12.27
C ALA A 301 -30.40 -16.12 13.37
N ALA A 302 -29.60 -15.92 14.41
CA ALA A 302 -29.51 -16.82 15.55
C ALA A 302 -30.64 -16.65 16.58
N GLU A 303 -31.45 -15.59 16.48
CA GLU A 303 -32.46 -15.16 17.45
C GLU A 303 -31.86 -14.72 18.80
N LEU A 304 -30.64 -14.18 18.77
CA LEU A 304 -29.88 -13.75 19.95
C LEU A 304 -29.92 -12.23 20.15
N TYR A 305 -30.85 -11.57 19.47
CA TYR A 305 -31.02 -10.12 19.53
C TYR A 305 -31.53 -9.72 20.93
N ARG A 306 -30.68 -9.08 21.73
CA ARG A 306 -31.12 -8.30 22.89
C ARG A 306 -31.50 -6.91 22.40
N VAL A 307 -32.74 -6.50 22.62
CA VAL A 307 -33.13 -5.08 22.57
C VAL A 307 -32.42 -4.39 23.73
N ALA A 308 -31.18 -3.96 23.52
CA ALA A 308 -30.43 -3.16 24.47
C ALA A 308 -30.30 -1.75 23.89
N ASP A 309 -30.57 -0.74 24.72
CA ASP A 309 -30.54 0.70 24.45
C ASP A 309 -29.28 1.19 23.71
N ARG A 310 -29.22 0.93 22.42
CA ARG A 310 -28.41 1.70 21.48
C ARG A 310 -29.38 2.62 20.78
N VAL A 311 -29.24 3.92 21.04
CA VAL A 311 -29.62 4.91 20.03
C VAL A 311 -28.83 4.52 18.79
N ALA A 312 -29.50 3.78 17.91
CA ALA A 312 -28.98 3.39 16.64
C ALA A 312 -28.82 4.69 15.85
N GLU A 313 -27.59 5.03 15.47
CA GLU A 313 -27.47 5.56 14.11
C GLU A 313 -28.15 4.52 13.20
N SER A 314 -28.98 5.00 12.29
CA SER A 314 -29.72 4.15 11.35
C SER A 314 -28.82 3.03 10.82
N GLY A 315 -29.33 1.80 10.77
CA GLY A 315 -28.56 0.68 10.24
C GLY A 315 -28.10 1.00 8.81
N GLY A 316 -26.79 1.01 8.60
CA GLY A 316 -26.20 1.34 7.31
C GLY A 316 -26.41 0.29 6.25
N ARG A 317 -26.90 0.74 5.09
CA ARG A 317 -27.08 -0.05 3.87
C ARG A 317 -25.85 0.05 2.97
N TYR A 318 -24.80 -0.74 3.17
CA TYR A 318 -23.74 -0.77 2.15
C TYR A 318 -24.23 -1.49 0.87
N GLU A 319 -24.85 -0.69 0.00
CA GLU A 319 -25.14 -0.87 -1.43
C GLU A 319 -25.63 -2.24 -1.92
N ALA A 320 -26.66 -2.78 -1.27
CA ALA A 320 -27.71 -3.53 -1.98
C ALA A 320 -29.03 -2.79 -1.75
N GLY A 321 -29.75 -2.45 -2.81
CA GLY A 321 -31.03 -1.71 -2.77
C GLY A 321 -32.18 -2.38 -2.01
N GLN A 322 -31.92 -3.38 -1.17
CA GLN A 322 -32.92 -4.11 -0.38
C GLN A 322 -32.57 -4.09 1.11
N LYS A 323 -33.60 -4.16 1.96
CA LYS A 323 -33.44 -4.15 3.43
C LYS A 323 -32.69 -5.42 3.85
N PRO A 324 -31.65 -5.35 4.72
CA PRO A 324 -31.23 -6.52 5.50
C PRO A 324 -32.49 -7.08 6.19
N GLY A 325 -32.87 -8.30 5.83
CA GLY A 325 -34.27 -8.67 5.84
C GLY A 325 -34.49 -10.17 5.80
N GLY A 326 -34.07 -10.85 6.86
CA GLY A 326 -34.59 -12.17 7.22
C GLY A 326 -35.53 -12.08 8.41
N LYS A 327 -36.33 -13.13 8.65
CA LYS A 327 -37.07 -13.21 9.91
C LYS A 327 -36.07 -13.48 11.05
N PRO A 328 -36.21 -12.88 12.24
CA PRO A 328 -35.41 -13.30 13.40
C PRO A 328 -35.48 -14.82 13.57
N GLY A 329 -34.33 -15.47 13.79
CA GLY A 329 -34.25 -16.92 13.94
C GLY A 329 -34.29 -17.74 12.64
N ASP A 330 -34.30 -17.11 11.46
CA ASP A 330 -34.35 -17.81 10.17
C ASP A 330 -33.03 -18.45 9.73
N ARG A 331 -31.97 -18.32 10.55
CA ARG A 331 -30.66 -18.97 10.35
C ARG A 331 -29.93 -18.56 9.07
N ARG A 332 -30.39 -17.51 8.39
CA ARG A 332 -29.81 -16.96 7.15
C ARG A 332 -29.19 -15.62 7.46
N VAL A 333 -27.85 -15.57 7.52
CA VAL A 333 -27.11 -14.34 7.86
C VAL A 333 -27.06 -13.40 6.66
N GLY A 334 -26.74 -13.93 5.48
CA GLY A 334 -26.65 -13.20 4.22
C GLY A 334 -25.41 -13.59 3.43
N VAL A 335 -25.21 -12.90 2.31
CA VAL A 335 -24.03 -13.07 1.46
C VAL A 335 -23.19 -11.80 1.43
N VAL A 336 -21.88 -11.95 1.63
CA VAL A 336 -20.86 -10.92 1.43
C VAL A 336 -20.19 -11.17 0.09
N TRP A 337 -20.41 -10.26 -0.86
CA TRP A 337 -19.76 -10.31 -2.17
C TRP A 337 -18.61 -9.32 -2.21
N HIS A 338 -17.39 -9.84 -2.04
CA HIS A 338 -16.16 -9.05 -2.12
C HIS A 338 -15.33 -9.59 -3.27
N THR A 339 -15.14 -8.78 -4.31
CA THR A 339 -14.47 -9.19 -5.54
C THR A 339 -13.13 -9.89 -5.30
N GLN A 340 -12.79 -10.84 -6.15
CA GLN A 340 -11.55 -11.61 -6.04
C GLN A 340 -10.34 -10.65 -6.11
N GLY A 341 -9.46 -10.70 -5.11
CA GLY A 341 -8.37 -9.71 -4.96
C GLY A 341 -8.54 -8.75 -3.80
N SER A 342 -9.78 -8.48 -3.38
CA SER A 342 -10.09 -7.45 -2.36
C SER A 342 -9.83 -7.84 -0.89
N GLY A 343 -9.25 -9.01 -0.64
CA GLY A 343 -9.01 -9.51 0.74
C GLY A 343 -10.21 -10.21 1.39
N LYS A 344 -11.02 -10.95 0.63
CA LYS A 344 -12.15 -11.75 1.14
C LYS A 344 -11.77 -12.65 2.34
N SER A 345 -10.67 -13.41 2.24
CA SER A 345 -10.20 -14.30 3.31
C SER A 345 -9.87 -13.56 4.61
N LEU A 346 -9.33 -12.33 4.53
CA LEU A 346 -9.12 -11.47 5.70
C LEU A 346 -10.45 -10.97 6.28
N THR A 347 -11.43 -10.66 5.42
CA THR A 347 -12.79 -10.31 5.86
C THR A 347 -13.42 -11.43 6.69
N MET A 348 -13.24 -12.69 6.26
CA MET A 348 -13.71 -13.87 6.99
C MET A 348 -13.00 -14.02 8.34
N ALA A 349 -11.69 -13.76 8.40
CA ALA A 349 -10.93 -13.80 9.66
C ALA A 349 -11.40 -12.70 10.63
N PHE A 350 -11.59 -11.46 10.17
CA PHE A 350 -12.15 -10.36 10.97
C PHE A 350 -13.54 -10.68 11.50
N TYR A 351 -14.41 -11.23 10.65
CA TYR A 351 -15.73 -11.70 11.05
C TYR A 351 -15.65 -12.80 12.12
N ALA A 352 -14.81 -13.82 11.91
CA ALA A 352 -14.61 -14.92 12.85
C ALA A 352 -14.15 -14.41 14.23
N GLY A 353 -13.12 -13.57 14.26
CA GLY A 353 -12.63 -12.96 15.50
C GLY A 353 -13.70 -12.16 16.23
N ARG A 354 -14.46 -11.34 15.50
CA ARG A 354 -15.51 -10.50 16.09
C ARG A 354 -16.67 -11.32 16.65
N ILE A 355 -17.07 -12.40 15.98
CA ILE A 355 -18.13 -13.32 16.45
C ILE A 355 -17.70 -14.13 17.66
N ILE A 356 -16.46 -14.65 17.69
CA ILE A 356 -15.92 -15.40 18.85
C ILE A 356 -15.98 -14.55 20.13
N ARG A 357 -15.78 -13.24 19.99
CA ARG A 357 -15.82 -12.27 21.10
C ARG A 357 -17.22 -11.80 21.47
N GLU A 358 -18.25 -12.10 20.67
CA GLU A 358 -19.59 -11.57 20.89
C GLU A 358 -20.25 -12.27 22.09
N PRO A 359 -20.54 -11.56 23.19
CA PRO A 359 -21.05 -12.21 24.41
C PRO A 359 -22.38 -12.93 24.19
N ALA A 360 -23.23 -12.41 23.31
CA ALA A 360 -24.51 -13.03 22.96
C ALA A 360 -24.36 -14.40 22.28
N MET A 361 -23.19 -14.70 21.70
CA MET A 361 -22.89 -15.97 21.04
C MET A 361 -22.29 -17.03 21.98
N GLU A 362 -22.03 -16.69 23.26
CA GLU A 362 -21.60 -17.63 24.31
C GLU A 362 -20.45 -18.57 23.88
N ASN A 363 -19.34 -17.99 23.39
CA ASN A 363 -18.19 -18.73 22.85
C ASN A 363 -18.58 -19.71 21.72
N PRO A 364 -18.93 -19.19 20.52
CA PRO A 364 -19.49 -19.98 19.44
C PRO A 364 -18.48 -20.94 18.81
N THR A 365 -19.00 -21.95 18.10
CA THR A 365 -18.20 -22.77 17.18
C THR A 365 -18.35 -22.22 15.77
N LEU A 366 -17.23 -21.99 15.09
CA LEU A 366 -17.20 -21.59 13.69
C LEU A 366 -16.84 -22.78 12.81
N VAL A 367 -17.65 -23.03 11.78
CA VAL A 367 -17.38 -24.06 10.78
C VAL A 367 -17.11 -23.37 9.46
N VAL A 368 -15.85 -23.37 9.02
CA VAL A 368 -15.42 -22.80 7.75
C VAL A 368 -15.50 -23.88 6.68
N LEU A 369 -16.33 -23.64 5.67
CA LEU A 369 -16.61 -24.57 4.59
C LEU A 369 -15.96 -24.14 3.30
N THR A 370 -15.28 -25.09 2.68
CA THR A 370 -14.72 -24.96 1.34
C THR A 370 -15.19 -26.11 0.46
N ASP A 371 -15.20 -25.89 -0.85
CA ASP A 371 -15.53 -26.93 -1.84
C ASP A 371 -14.41 -27.97 -1.91
N ARG A 372 -13.14 -27.53 -1.95
CA ARG A 372 -11.98 -28.39 -2.23
C ARG A 372 -10.91 -28.28 -1.15
N ASN A 373 -10.18 -29.39 -0.96
CA ASN A 373 -9.10 -29.47 0.04
C ASN A 373 -7.98 -28.44 -0.18
N ASP A 374 -7.68 -28.04 -1.41
CA ASP A 374 -6.64 -27.04 -1.70
C ASP A 374 -7.08 -25.62 -1.32
N LEU A 375 -8.37 -25.30 -1.48
CA LEU A 375 -8.96 -24.05 -0.99
C LEU A 375 -9.02 -24.06 0.55
N ASP A 376 -9.36 -25.21 1.14
CA ASP A 376 -9.34 -25.43 2.59
C ASP A 376 -7.96 -25.13 3.19
N ASP A 377 -6.92 -25.73 2.63
CA ASP A 377 -5.53 -25.55 3.09
C ASP A 377 -5.09 -24.07 3.05
N GLN A 378 -5.49 -23.34 2.03
CA GLN A 378 -5.11 -21.92 1.87
C GLN A 378 -5.86 -21.00 2.84
N LEU A 379 -7.16 -21.22 3.00
CA LEU A 379 -7.98 -20.44 3.92
C LEU A 379 -7.59 -20.77 5.37
N PHE A 380 -7.34 -22.04 5.68
CA PHE A 380 -6.79 -22.50 6.95
C PHE A 380 -5.44 -21.84 7.26
N GLY A 381 -4.52 -21.80 6.29
CA GLY A 381 -3.24 -21.12 6.44
C GLY A 381 -3.40 -19.62 6.75
N THR A 382 -4.38 -18.96 6.13
CA THR A 382 -4.69 -17.54 6.40
C THR A 382 -5.20 -17.33 7.82
N PHE A 383 -6.15 -18.17 8.27
CA PHE A 383 -6.67 -18.11 9.64
C PHE A 383 -5.61 -18.45 10.68
N SER A 384 -4.75 -19.42 10.39
CA SER A 384 -3.63 -19.80 11.26
C SER A 384 -2.64 -18.66 11.45
N ARG A 385 -2.30 -17.93 10.36
CA ARG A 385 -1.48 -16.71 10.46
C ARG A 385 -2.17 -15.58 11.24
N CYS A 386 -3.50 -15.59 11.33
CA CYS A 386 -4.31 -14.62 12.06
C CYS A 386 -4.78 -15.12 13.44
N GLN A 387 -4.15 -16.16 14.01
CA GLN A 387 -4.61 -16.82 15.24
C GLN A 387 -4.77 -15.88 16.46
N ASP A 388 -3.97 -14.79 16.52
CA ASP A 388 -4.06 -13.78 17.58
C ASP A 388 -5.48 -13.17 17.67
N LEU A 389 -6.19 -13.10 16.54
CA LEU A 389 -7.57 -12.62 16.47
C LEU A 389 -8.59 -13.69 16.90
N LEU A 390 -8.29 -14.96 16.63
CA LEU A 390 -9.22 -16.09 16.84
C LEU A 390 -9.25 -16.59 18.28
N ARG A 391 -8.27 -16.22 19.13
CA ARG A 391 -8.09 -16.66 20.54
C ARG A 391 -7.86 -18.15 20.74
N GLN A 392 -8.10 -18.96 19.72
CA GLN A 392 -7.92 -20.40 19.70
C GLN A 392 -7.33 -20.81 18.34
N PRO A 393 -6.49 -21.84 18.28
CA PRO A 393 -5.96 -22.32 17.02
C PRO A 393 -7.09 -22.92 16.17
N PRO A 394 -7.18 -22.58 14.86
CA PRO A 394 -8.07 -23.29 13.97
C PRO A 394 -7.62 -24.74 13.78
N VAL A 395 -8.54 -25.64 13.44
CA VAL A 395 -8.26 -27.06 13.16
C VAL A 395 -8.94 -27.49 11.85
N GLN A 396 -8.33 -28.39 11.07
CA GLN A 396 -8.93 -28.99 9.87
C GLN A 396 -9.50 -30.37 10.19
N ALA A 397 -10.68 -30.70 9.68
CA ALA A 397 -11.28 -32.03 9.77
C ALA A 397 -10.71 -32.96 8.69
N GLU A 398 -10.12 -34.08 9.10
CA GLU A 398 -9.47 -35.06 8.21
C GLU A 398 -10.46 -36.07 7.63
N SER A 399 -11.49 -36.42 8.40
CA SER A 399 -12.51 -37.40 8.02
C SER A 399 -13.90 -37.02 8.56
N ARG A 400 -14.94 -37.74 8.14
CA ARG A 400 -16.30 -37.55 8.67
C ARG A 400 -16.39 -37.83 10.17
N ALA A 401 -15.72 -38.89 10.64
CA ALA A 401 -15.67 -39.25 12.06
C ALA A 401 -14.95 -38.16 12.89
N ASP A 402 -13.84 -37.64 12.37
CA ASP A 402 -13.08 -36.56 13.00
C ASP A 402 -13.87 -35.23 13.02
N LEU A 403 -14.62 -34.93 11.95
CA LEU A 403 -15.55 -33.79 11.92
C LEU A 403 -16.60 -33.89 13.03
N CYS A 404 -17.21 -35.07 13.20
CA CYS A 404 -18.18 -35.32 14.27
C CYS A 404 -17.57 -35.06 15.65
N GLN A 405 -16.36 -35.59 15.90
CA GLN A 405 -15.65 -35.38 17.17
C GLN A 405 -15.33 -33.90 17.44
N LYS A 406 -14.90 -33.16 16.41
CA LYS A 406 -14.56 -31.73 16.51
C LYS A 406 -15.78 -30.84 16.74
N LEU A 407 -16.96 -31.26 16.31
CA LEU A 407 -18.23 -30.55 16.53
C LEU A 407 -18.94 -30.96 17.83
N ALA A 408 -18.61 -32.13 18.38
CA ALA A 408 -19.13 -32.65 19.65
C ALA A 408 -18.45 -32.00 20.88
N VAL A 409 -18.34 -30.67 20.89
CA VAL A 409 -17.77 -29.87 21.98
C VAL A 409 -18.83 -28.99 22.65
N ALA A 410 -18.65 -28.69 23.94
CA ALA A 410 -19.59 -27.89 24.72
C ALA A 410 -19.64 -26.41 24.28
N ALA A 411 -18.49 -25.84 23.88
CA ALA A 411 -18.36 -24.47 23.38
C ALA A 411 -17.04 -24.30 22.61
N GLY A 412 -16.93 -23.25 21.79
CA GLY A 412 -15.70 -22.87 21.09
C GLY A 412 -15.34 -23.75 19.89
N GLY A 413 -14.19 -23.47 19.27
CA GLY A 413 -13.67 -24.15 18.09
C GLY A 413 -13.80 -23.36 16.79
N VAL A 414 -12.74 -23.36 15.97
CA VAL A 414 -12.76 -22.95 14.56
C VAL A 414 -12.37 -24.18 13.73
N VAL A 415 -13.35 -24.76 13.04
CA VAL A 415 -13.20 -26.03 12.32
C VAL A 415 -13.30 -25.78 10.82
N PHE A 416 -12.24 -26.14 10.11
CA PHE A 416 -12.16 -26.16 8.66
C PHE A 416 -12.56 -27.52 8.14
N THR A 417 -13.42 -27.56 7.14
CA THR A 417 -13.86 -28.81 6.53
C THR A 417 -14.38 -28.58 5.12
N THR A 418 -14.49 -29.67 4.38
CA THR A 418 -15.06 -29.65 3.04
C THR A 418 -16.50 -30.15 3.05
N ILE A 419 -17.29 -29.70 2.08
CA ILE A 419 -18.72 -30.03 2.02
C ILE A 419 -18.97 -31.55 1.94
N GLN A 420 -18.08 -32.31 1.31
CA GLN A 420 -18.22 -33.76 1.11
C GLN A 420 -18.14 -34.56 2.43
N LYS A 421 -17.66 -33.95 3.52
CA LYS A 421 -17.62 -34.58 4.84
C LYS A 421 -18.97 -34.60 5.56
N PHE A 422 -19.99 -33.93 5.01
CA PHE A 422 -21.38 -33.95 5.50
C PHE A 422 -22.28 -34.94 4.74
N PHE A 423 -21.72 -35.84 3.93
CA PHE A 423 -22.49 -36.89 3.29
C PHE A 423 -22.72 -38.09 4.23
N PRO A 424 -23.89 -38.75 4.15
CA PRO A 424 -24.11 -40.04 4.79
C PRO A 424 -23.18 -41.12 4.20
N GLU A 425 -22.86 -42.15 4.99
CA GLU A 425 -22.03 -43.28 4.54
C GLU A 425 -22.76 -44.19 3.54
N THR A 426 -24.10 -44.19 3.58
CA THR A 426 -24.96 -45.01 2.73
C THR A 426 -25.97 -44.14 1.97
N GLN A 427 -26.19 -44.43 0.69
CA GLN A 427 -27.10 -43.69 -0.18
C GLN A 427 -28.54 -43.83 0.33
N GLY A 428 -29.20 -42.71 0.69
CA GLY A 428 -30.57 -42.68 1.20
C GLY A 428 -30.74 -42.53 2.71
N ASP A 429 -29.66 -42.58 3.50
CA ASP A 429 -29.72 -42.30 4.94
C ASP A 429 -29.81 -40.80 5.24
N ARG A 430 -30.61 -40.41 6.25
CA ARG A 430 -30.56 -39.04 6.79
C ARG A 430 -29.25 -38.87 7.55
N HIS A 431 -28.57 -37.74 7.33
CA HIS A 431 -27.36 -37.44 8.08
C HIS A 431 -27.70 -37.30 9.57
N PRO A 432 -26.95 -37.94 10.49
CA PRO A 432 -27.19 -37.77 11.92
C PRO A 432 -26.95 -36.31 12.33
N VAL A 433 -27.72 -35.86 13.32
CA VAL A 433 -27.48 -34.55 13.96
C VAL A 433 -26.12 -34.60 14.63
N LEU A 434 -25.18 -33.77 14.17
CA LEU A 434 -23.83 -33.67 14.74
C LEU A 434 -23.83 -32.73 15.95
N SER A 435 -24.64 -31.67 15.90
CA SER A 435 -24.84 -30.77 17.03
C SER A 435 -26.16 -30.02 16.90
N ASP A 436 -26.87 -29.88 18.02
CA ASP A 436 -28.10 -29.09 18.16
C ASP A 436 -27.85 -27.67 18.71
N ARG A 437 -26.58 -27.27 18.85
CA ARG A 437 -26.21 -25.97 19.39
C ARG A 437 -26.66 -24.82 18.48
N ARG A 438 -27.25 -23.78 19.08
CA ARG A 438 -27.66 -22.54 18.40
C ARG A 438 -26.49 -21.59 18.10
N ASN A 439 -25.39 -21.71 18.85
CA ASN A 439 -24.20 -20.88 18.72
C ASN A 439 -23.14 -21.50 17.77
N ILE A 440 -23.60 -22.12 16.68
CA ILE A 440 -22.75 -22.58 15.59
C ILE A 440 -22.97 -21.66 14.40
N VAL A 441 -21.88 -21.16 13.81
CA VAL A 441 -21.91 -20.34 12.61
C VAL A 441 -21.14 -21.05 11.50
N VAL A 442 -21.83 -21.31 10.40
CA VAL A 442 -21.27 -21.90 9.20
C VAL A 442 -20.88 -20.78 8.24
N ILE A 443 -19.61 -20.72 7.87
CA ILE A 443 -19.02 -19.73 6.98
C ILE A 443 -18.65 -20.44 5.68
N ALA A 444 -19.38 -20.21 4.60
CA ALA A 444 -19.09 -20.81 3.30
C ALA A 444 -18.24 -19.88 2.43
N ASP A 445 -17.13 -20.40 1.91
CA ASP A 445 -16.35 -19.75 0.85
C ASP A 445 -16.86 -20.16 -0.54
N GLU A 446 -16.94 -19.21 -1.47
CA GLU A 446 -17.53 -19.38 -2.80
C GLU A 446 -18.96 -19.94 -2.79
N ALA A 447 -19.81 -19.28 -2.01
CA ALA A 447 -21.21 -19.65 -1.79
C ALA A 447 -22.12 -19.69 -3.04
N HIS A 448 -21.63 -19.37 -4.24
CA HIS A 448 -22.38 -19.38 -5.50
C HIS A 448 -22.27 -20.69 -6.30
N ARG A 449 -21.51 -21.69 -5.82
CA ARG A 449 -21.33 -22.94 -6.58
C ARG A 449 -22.58 -23.82 -6.49
N SER A 450 -22.99 -24.36 -7.62
CA SER A 450 -24.11 -25.30 -7.81
C SER A 450 -24.02 -26.60 -7.01
N GLN A 451 -22.88 -26.91 -6.38
CA GLN A 451 -22.78 -27.99 -5.39
C GLN A 451 -23.70 -27.77 -4.17
N TYR A 452 -24.20 -26.54 -3.96
CA TYR A 452 -25.25 -26.27 -2.99
C TYR A 452 -26.67 -26.55 -3.53
N ASP A 453 -26.81 -27.10 -4.76
CA ASP A 453 -28.11 -27.39 -5.36
C ASP A 453 -28.94 -28.38 -4.51
N PHE A 454 -30.19 -27.97 -4.30
CA PHE A 454 -31.12 -28.59 -3.37
C PHE A 454 -31.79 -29.87 -3.89
N ILE A 455 -31.55 -30.24 -5.15
CA ILE A 455 -32.27 -31.36 -5.75
C ILE A 455 -31.65 -32.70 -5.31
N ASP A 456 -30.35 -32.75 -4.95
CA ASP A 456 -29.63 -34.01 -4.61
C ASP A 456 -28.79 -33.99 -3.30
N GLY A 457 -29.09 -33.14 -2.30
CA GLY A 457 -28.81 -33.47 -0.88
C GLY A 457 -27.77 -32.67 -0.08
N PHE A 458 -26.88 -31.88 -0.67
CA PHE A 458 -25.76 -31.24 0.06
C PHE A 458 -26.17 -30.25 1.17
N ALA A 459 -26.87 -29.17 0.81
CA ALA A 459 -27.31 -28.16 1.77
C ALA A 459 -28.32 -28.73 2.79
N ARG A 460 -29.11 -29.71 2.36
CA ARG A 460 -30.05 -30.43 3.20
C ARG A 460 -29.34 -31.27 4.26
N HIS A 461 -28.36 -32.09 3.89
CA HIS A 461 -27.60 -32.89 4.85
C HIS A 461 -26.87 -32.05 5.89
N MET A 462 -26.34 -30.90 5.46
CA MET A 462 -25.70 -29.95 6.38
C MET A 462 -26.69 -29.29 7.34
N ARG A 463 -27.88 -28.92 6.86
CA ARG A 463 -28.97 -28.42 7.70
C ARG A 463 -29.51 -29.50 8.65
N ASP A 464 -29.58 -30.76 8.21
CA ASP A 464 -29.95 -31.89 9.06
C ASP A 464 -28.87 -32.17 10.13
N ALA A 465 -27.59 -32.04 9.77
CA ALA A 465 -26.46 -32.21 10.68
C ALA A 465 -26.34 -31.09 11.72
N LEU A 466 -26.65 -29.85 11.33
CA LEU A 466 -26.52 -28.64 12.14
C LEU A 466 -27.82 -27.81 12.10
N PRO A 467 -28.94 -28.32 12.66
CA PRO A 467 -30.29 -27.75 12.48
C PRO A 467 -30.49 -26.35 13.05
N HIS A 468 -29.62 -25.92 13.97
CA HIS A 468 -29.72 -24.64 14.65
C HIS A 468 -28.57 -23.67 14.34
N ALA A 469 -27.66 -24.04 13.44
CA ALA A 469 -26.57 -23.19 13.02
C ALA A 469 -27.05 -22.04 12.12
N SER A 470 -26.33 -20.92 12.13
CA SER A 470 -26.56 -19.78 11.23
C SER A 470 -25.56 -19.79 10.07
N PHE A 471 -26.00 -19.46 8.86
CA PHE A 471 -25.22 -19.62 7.63
C PHE A 471 -24.90 -18.27 7.00
N ILE A 472 -23.62 -18.00 6.76
CA ILE A 472 -23.12 -16.83 6.02
C ILE A 472 -22.31 -17.29 4.80
N GLY A 473 -22.53 -16.66 3.65
CA GLY A 473 -21.80 -16.93 2.42
C GLY A 473 -20.83 -15.81 2.09
N PHE A 474 -19.62 -16.15 1.67
CA PHE A 474 -18.64 -15.23 1.10
C PHE A 474 -18.37 -15.61 -0.34
N THR A 475 -18.27 -14.63 -1.23
CA THR A 475 -17.97 -14.92 -2.63
C THR A 475 -17.20 -13.82 -3.34
N GLY A 476 -16.34 -14.23 -4.29
CA GLY A 476 -15.65 -13.33 -5.22
C GLY A 476 -16.49 -12.93 -6.44
N THR A 477 -17.56 -13.65 -6.75
CA THR A 477 -18.39 -13.48 -7.94
C THR A 477 -19.87 -13.34 -7.56
N PRO A 478 -20.66 -12.62 -8.35
CA PRO A 478 -22.08 -12.49 -8.08
C PRO A 478 -22.78 -13.84 -8.24
N ILE A 479 -23.85 -14.00 -7.48
CA ILE A 479 -24.82 -15.09 -7.54
C ILE A 479 -25.77 -14.73 -8.67
N GLU A 480 -26.08 -15.70 -9.52
CA GLU A 480 -27.03 -15.49 -10.62
C GLU A 480 -28.42 -15.12 -10.06
N LEU A 481 -29.12 -14.17 -10.67
CA LEU A 481 -30.46 -13.75 -10.18
C LEU A 481 -31.48 -14.91 -10.15
N GLN A 482 -31.26 -15.95 -10.95
CA GLN A 482 -32.10 -17.14 -11.03
C GLN A 482 -31.72 -18.22 -9.99
N ASP A 483 -30.60 -18.06 -9.29
CA ASP A 483 -30.13 -18.98 -8.26
C ASP A 483 -30.90 -18.78 -6.94
N ALA A 484 -32.11 -19.34 -6.91
CA ALA A 484 -32.98 -19.37 -5.73
C ALA A 484 -32.37 -20.19 -4.58
N ASN A 485 -31.45 -21.11 -4.88
CA ASN A 485 -30.88 -22.06 -3.93
C ASN A 485 -29.89 -21.38 -2.98
N THR A 486 -28.99 -20.54 -3.50
CA THR A 486 -28.04 -19.79 -2.65
C THR A 486 -28.74 -18.84 -1.68
N ARG A 487 -29.78 -18.12 -2.16
CA ARG A 487 -30.59 -17.23 -1.30
C ARG A 487 -31.43 -17.98 -0.27
N ALA A 488 -31.83 -19.21 -0.55
CA ALA A 488 -32.53 -20.06 0.42
C ALA A 488 -31.63 -20.48 1.60
N VAL A 489 -30.32 -20.67 1.37
CA VAL A 489 -29.37 -21.09 2.42
C VAL A 489 -28.82 -19.92 3.22
N PHE A 490 -28.34 -18.90 2.52
CA PHE A 490 -27.57 -17.82 3.14
C PHE A 490 -28.41 -16.58 3.35
N GLY A 491 -29.39 -16.31 2.49
CA GLY A 491 -30.16 -15.06 2.46
C GLY A 491 -29.68 -14.13 1.35
N ASP A 492 -30.15 -12.87 1.38
CA ASP A 492 -29.79 -11.85 0.40
C ASP A 492 -28.38 -11.28 0.63
N TYR A 493 -27.91 -10.45 -0.30
CA TYR A 493 -26.67 -9.70 -0.13
C TYR A 493 -26.76 -8.73 1.05
N ILE A 494 -25.76 -8.79 1.92
CA ILE A 494 -25.61 -7.90 3.08
C ILE A 494 -24.43 -6.93 2.91
N SER A 495 -23.51 -7.22 1.98
CA SER A 495 -22.43 -6.32 1.58
C SER A 495 -21.95 -6.65 0.17
N VAL A 496 -21.75 -5.61 -0.65
CA VAL A 496 -21.22 -5.72 -2.02
C VAL A 496 -20.01 -4.80 -2.18
N TYR A 497 -18.86 -5.38 -2.51
CA TYR A 497 -17.63 -4.69 -2.88
C TYR A 497 -17.17 -5.23 -4.24
N ASP A 498 -17.56 -4.50 -5.28
CA ASP A 498 -17.41 -4.92 -6.66
C ASP A 498 -16.00 -4.62 -7.24
N ILE A 499 -15.78 -5.01 -8.48
CA ILE A 499 -14.51 -4.92 -9.20
C ILE A 499 -14.20 -3.50 -9.63
N GLN A 500 -15.20 -2.72 -10.01
CA GLN A 500 -14.99 -1.32 -10.37
C GLN A 500 -14.49 -0.56 -9.14
N ARG A 501 -15.18 -0.70 -8.02
CA ARG A 501 -14.79 -0.08 -6.76
C ARG A 501 -13.42 -0.58 -6.28
N ALA A 502 -13.15 -1.87 -6.41
CA ALA A 502 -11.84 -2.40 -6.07
C ALA A 502 -10.71 -1.84 -6.94
N VAL A 503 -10.97 -1.54 -8.22
CA VAL A 503 -10.01 -0.88 -9.11
C VAL A 503 -9.87 0.61 -8.75
N GLU A 504 -10.97 1.33 -8.52
CA GLU A 504 -10.98 2.75 -8.13
C GLU A 504 -10.28 3.01 -6.78
N ASP A 505 -10.41 2.08 -5.84
CA ASP A 505 -9.71 2.11 -4.55
C ASP A 505 -8.27 1.59 -4.65
N GLY A 506 -7.86 1.11 -5.83
CA GLY A 506 -6.57 0.49 -6.10
C GLY A 506 -6.35 -0.80 -5.31
N ALA A 507 -7.39 -1.48 -4.83
CA ALA A 507 -7.32 -2.79 -4.19
C ALA A 507 -7.03 -3.92 -5.20
N THR A 508 -7.44 -3.73 -6.46
CA THR A 508 -7.10 -4.56 -7.62
C THR A 508 -6.67 -3.68 -8.79
N VAL A 509 -6.02 -4.25 -9.80
CA VAL A 509 -5.73 -3.58 -11.07
C VAL A 509 -6.73 -4.02 -12.15
N PRO A 510 -7.00 -3.19 -13.17
CA PRO A 510 -7.92 -3.55 -14.25
C PRO A 510 -7.45 -4.80 -15.02
N ILE A 511 -8.41 -5.49 -15.63
CA ILE A 511 -8.15 -6.66 -16.50
C ILE A 511 -8.41 -6.22 -17.94
N TYR A 512 -7.45 -6.50 -18.82
CA TYR A 512 -7.57 -6.33 -20.26
C TYR A 512 -7.73 -7.70 -20.92
N TYR A 513 -8.53 -7.74 -21.96
CA TYR A 513 -8.79 -8.95 -22.72
C TYR A 513 -8.36 -8.77 -24.17
N GLU A 514 -7.62 -9.75 -24.68
CA GLU A 514 -7.15 -9.82 -26.06
C GLU A 514 -7.58 -11.18 -26.66
N SER A 515 -8.37 -11.12 -27.74
CA SER A 515 -8.73 -12.32 -28.49
C SER A 515 -7.67 -12.62 -29.54
N ARG A 516 -7.01 -13.76 -29.40
CA ARG A 516 -6.05 -14.31 -30.37
C ARG A 516 -6.57 -15.63 -30.89
N LEU A 517 -7.74 -15.59 -31.55
CA LEU A 517 -8.21 -16.72 -32.33
C LEU A 517 -7.09 -17.12 -33.28
N ALA A 518 -6.36 -18.19 -32.93
CA ALA A 518 -5.37 -18.77 -33.83
C ALA A 518 -6.11 -18.98 -35.15
N LYS A 519 -5.59 -18.42 -36.25
CA LYS A 519 -6.17 -18.51 -37.61
C LYS A 519 -6.34 -19.98 -38.00
N LEU A 520 -7.39 -20.59 -37.49
CA LEU A 520 -7.89 -21.91 -37.75
C LEU A 520 -9.28 -21.63 -38.25
N GLU A 521 -9.45 -21.87 -39.55
CA GLU A 521 -10.72 -21.94 -40.23
C GLU A 521 -11.58 -23.05 -39.59
N LEU A 522 -12.11 -22.81 -38.40
CA LEU A 522 -13.19 -23.59 -37.82
C LEU A 522 -14.48 -22.89 -38.26
N ASP A 523 -15.28 -23.57 -39.07
CA ASP A 523 -16.60 -23.07 -39.48
C ASP A 523 -17.42 -22.68 -38.25
N GLU A 524 -18.29 -21.66 -38.34
CA GLU A 524 -19.15 -21.26 -37.20
C GLU A 524 -20.04 -22.41 -36.68
N ALA A 525 -20.30 -23.42 -37.50
CA ALA A 525 -20.99 -24.65 -37.12
C ALA A 525 -20.12 -25.64 -36.32
N GLU A 526 -18.80 -25.56 -36.45
CA GLU A 526 -17.79 -26.36 -35.74
C GLU A 526 -17.28 -25.68 -34.46
N ARG A 527 -17.64 -24.41 -34.22
CA ARG A 527 -17.43 -23.75 -32.93
C ARG A 527 -18.10 -24.55 -31.81
N PRO A 528 -17.39 -24.87 -30.72
CA PRO A 528 -17.93 -25.68 -29.64
C PRO A 528 -19.11 -24.97 -28.98
N LYS A 529 -20.33 -25.46 -29.22
CA LYS A 529 -21.50 -25.13 -28.40
C LYS A 529 -21.43 -25.97 -27.12
N ILE A 530 -20.92 -25.36 -26.06
CA ILE A 530 -20.82 -26.00 -24.75
C ILE A 530 -22.21 -25.96 -24.10
N ASP A 531 -22.65 -27.09 -23.54
CA ASP A 531 -23.89 -27.22 -22.78
C ASP A 531 -23.66 -26.70 -21.35
N PRO A 532 -24.52 -25.86 -20.75
CA PRO A 532 -24.30 -25.31 -19.40
C PRO A 532 -24.08 -26.37 -18.32
N GLU A 533 -24.75 -27.52 -18.40
CA GLU A 533 -24.66 -28.61 -17.42
C GLU A 533 -23.32 -29.40 -17.49
N PHE A 534 -22.44 -29.06 -18.44
CA PHE A 534 -21.28 -29.88 -18.81
C PHE A 534 -20.00 -29.56 -18.01
N GLU A 535 -19.69 -28.29 -17.78
CA GLU A 535 -18.45 -27.88 -17.09
C GLU A 535 -18.51 -28.25 -15.60
N GLU A 536 -19.68 -28.02 -15.00
CA GLU A 536 -20.02 -28.34 -13.62
C GLU A 536 -19.83 -29.84 -13.29
N ALA A 537 -20.25 -30.73 -14.20
CA ALA A 537 -20.07 -32.17 -14.07
C ALA A 537 -18.60 -32.63 -14.18
N THR A 538 -17.70 -31.79 -14.71
CA THR A 538 -16.26 -32.09 -14.83
C THR A 538 -15.43 -31.54 -13.67
N GLU A 539 -16.02 -30.73 -12.81
CA GLU A 539 -15.38 -30.16 -11.61
C GLU A 539 -15.39 -31.10 -10.39
N GLY A 540 -15.96 -32.31 -10.52
CA GLY A 540 -16.02 -33.34 -9.48
C GLY A 540 -15.71 -34.77 -9.98
N GLU A 541 -15.29 -35.65 -9.06
CA GLU A 541 -14.96 -37.06 -9.34
C GLU A 541 -16.16 -37.99 -9.55
N GLU A 542 -17.40 -37.52 -9.70
CA GLU A 542 -18.55 -38.44 -9.78
C GLU A 542 -18.67 -39.18 -11.11
N VAL A 543 -19.02 -40.47 -11.03
CA VAL A 543 -18.68 -41.50 -12.01
C VAL A 543 -19.81 -41.79 -13.01
N GLU A 544 -21.07 -41.48 -12.70
CA GLU A 544 -22.19 -42.09 -13.44
C GLU A 544 -22.79 -41.26 -14.60
N ARG A 545 -22.67 -39.92 -14.62
CA ARG A 545 -23.12 -39.07 -15.76
C ARG A 545 -22.12 -38.97 -16.92
N LYS A 546 -20.96 -39.66 -16.82
CA LYS A 546 -19.76 -39.40 -17.62
C LYS A 546 -19.78 -39.92 -19.08
N GLU A 547 -20.55 -40.94 -19.45
CA GLU A 547 -20.27 -41.64 -20.73
C GLU A 547 -20.63 -40.86 -22.00
N LYS A 548 -21.82 -40.22 -22.06
CA LYS A 548 -22.19 -39.41 -23.24
C LYS A 548 -21.36 -38.13 -23.34
N LEU A 549 -21.03 -37.51 -22.20
CA LEU A 549 -20.28 -36.26 -22.11
C LEU A 549 -18.78 -36.46 -22.45
N LYS A 550 -18.20 -37.60 -22.09
CA LYS A 550 -16.81 -37.98 -22.45
C LYS A 550 -16.55 -37.93 -23.96
N SER A 551 -17.51 -38.34 -24.79
CA SER A 551 -17.33 -38.41 -26.25
C SER A 551 -17.16 -37.04 -26.90
N LYS A 552 -17.99 -36.05 -26.53
CA LYS A 552 -17.89 -34.67 -27.01
C LYS A 552 -16.65 -33.96 -26.47
N TRP A 553 -16.29 -34.20 -25.19
CA TRP A 553 -15.06 -33.65 -24.61
C TRP A 553 -13.81 -34.17 -25.32
N ALA A 554 -13.77 -35.48 -25.61
CA ALA A 554 -12.65 -36.10 -26.30
C ALA A 554 -12.48 -35.57 -27.73
N GLN A 555 -13.58 -35.30 -28.44
CA GLN A 555 -13.55 -34.65 -29.76
C GLN A 555 -12.99 -33.23 -29.67
N LEU A 556 -13.46 -32.43 -28.72
CA LEU A 556 -12.97 -31.07 -28.53
C LEU A 556 -11.50 -31.06 -28.09
N GLU A 557 -11.10 -31.96 -27.18
CA GLU A 557 -9.70 -32.12 -26.75
C GLU A 557 -8.79 -32.51 -27.91
N ALA A 558 -9.27 -33.36 -28.83
CA ALA A 558 -8.52 -33.74 -30.03
C ALA A 558 -8.30 -32.54 -30.98
N ILE A 559 -9.29 -31.66 -31.11
CA ILE A 559 -9.19 -30.45 -31.94
C ILE A 559 -8.25 -29.41 -31.30
N VAL A 560 -8.47 -29.11 -30.02
CA VAL A 560 -7.67 -28.11 -29.28
C VAL A 560 -6.22 -28.58 -29.13
N GLY A 561 -6.02 -29.88 -28.86
CA GLY A 561 -4.71 -30.50 -28.71
C GLY A 561 -4.12 -31.07 -29.99
N ALA A 562 -4.53 -30.61 -31.18
CA ALA A 562 -3.92 -31.01 -32.44
C ALA A 562 -2.48 -30.47 -32.55
N GLU A 563 -1.51 -31.30 -32.91
CA GLU A 563 -0.08 -30.96 -32.88
C GLU A 563 0.25 -29.66 -33.62
N ARG A 564 -0.25 -29.53 -34.87
CA ARG A 564 -0.04 -28.32 -35.69
C ARG A 564 -0.60 -27.05 -35.04
N ARG A 565 -1.71 -27.16 -34.30
CA ARG A 565 -2.29 -26.04 -33.54
C ARG A 565 -1.41 -25.69 -32.35
N LEU A 566 -0.98 -26.69 -31.57
CA LEU A 566 -0.10 -26.48 -30.42
C LEU A 566 1.23 -25.85 -30.82
N GLU A 567 1.79 -26.18 -31.98
CA GLU A 567 2.99 -25.52 -32.51
C GLU A 567 2.77 -24.01 -32.78
N LEU A 568 1.64 -23.66 -33.41
CA LEU A 568 1.28 -22.27 -33.69
C LEU A 568 1.03 -21.49 -32.40
N VAL A 569 0.28 -22.08 -31.46
CA VAL A 569 -0.01 -21.48 -30.15
C VAL A 569 1.27 -21.33 -29.32
N ALA A 570 2.14 -22.34 -29.29
CA ALA A 570 3.43 -22.25 -28.58
C ALA A 570 4.30 -21.11 -29.13
N LYS A 571 4.38 -20.99 -30.46
CA LYS A 571 5.13 -19.91 -31.11
C LYS A 571 4.58 -18.54 -30.72
N ASP A 572 3.27 -18.36 -30.82
CA ASP A 572 2.61 -17.11 -30.46
C ASP A 572 2.81 -16.75 -28.99
N ILE A 573 2.61 -17.70 -28.06
CA ILE A 573 2.83 -17.50 -26.62
C ILE A 573 4.26 -17.05 -26.32
N VAL A 574 5.26 -17.70 -26.93
CA VAL A 574 6.68 -17.35 -26.71
C VAL A 574 6.96 -15.93 -27.21
N GLU A 575 6.57 -15.62 -28.45
CA GLU A 575 6.79 -14.30 -29.05
C GLU A 575 6.07 -13.20 -28.26
N HIS A 576 4.79 -13.42 -27.93
CA HIS A 576 3.98 -12.49 -27.15
C HIS A 576 4.57 -12.28 -25.74
N PHE A 577 4.94 -13.35 -25.04
CA PHE A 577 5.48 -13.24 -23.68
C PHE A 577 6.81 -12.49 -23.64
N GLU A 578 7.72 -12.77 -24.58
CA GLU A 578 9.01 -12.08 -24.66
C GLU A 578 8.83 -10.57 -24.93
N GLN A 579 7.90 -10.20 -25.83
CA GLN A 579 7.56 -8.80 -26.09
C GLN A 579 6.97 -8.12 -24.85
N ARG A 580 6.10 -8.82 -24.09
CA ARG A 580 5.59 -8.27 -22.83
C ARG A 580 6.68 -8.08 -21.78
N LEU A 581 7.63 -9.01 -21.66
CA LEU A 581 8.77 -8.88 -20.74
C LEU A 581 9.72 -7.72 -21.09
N GLU A 582 9.68 -7.18 -22.32
CA GLU A 582 10.40 -5.95 -22.66
C GLU A 582 9.77 -4.70 -22.01
N ALA A 583 8.44 -4.69 -21.85
CA ALA A 583 7.70 -3.55 -21.30
C ALA A 583 7.43 -3.68 -19.79
N LEU A 584 7.20 -4.90 -19.30
CA LEU A 584 6.82 -5.19 -17.93
C LEU A 584 7.38 -6.55 -17.49
N ASP A 585 8.30 -6.57 -16.53
CA ASP A 585 8.71 -7.84 -15.91
C ASP A 585 7.59 -8.41 -15.02
N GLY A 586 7.45 -9.72 -15.10
CA GLY A 586 6.52 -10.48 -14.27
C GLY A 586 6.38 -11.90 -14.79
N LYS A 587 5.26 -12.53 -14.43
CA LYS A 587 5.02 -13.95 -14.69
C LYS A 587 3.78 -14.15 -15.55
N ALA A 588 3.71 -15.32 -16.18
CA ALA A 588 2.55 -15.76 -16.94
C ALA A 588 2.09 -17.18 -16.57
N MET A 589 0.79 -17.42 -16.77
CA MET A 589 0.13 -18.71 -16.55
C MET A 589 -0.60 -19.12 -17.83
N ILE A 590 -0.44 -20.38 -18.25
CA ILE A 590 -1.12 -20.95 -19.42
C ILE A 590 -2.14 -21.97 -18.91
N VAL A 591 -3.42 -21.74 -19.22
CA VAL A 591 -4.55 -22.59 -18.83
C VAL A 591 -4.92 -23.48 -20.01
N CYS A 592 -4.65 -24.78 -19.91
CA CYS A 592 -4.89 -25.74 -20.99
C CYS A 592 -6.13 -26.60 -20.69
N MET A 593 -6.78 -27.09 -21.75
CA MET A 593 -7.97 -27.93 -21.64
C MET A 593 -7.75 -29.29 -20.95
N SER A 594 -6.58 -29.91 -21.11
CA SER A 594 -6.27 -31.22 -20.53
C SER A 594 -4.81 -31.34 -20.05
N ARG A 595 -4.54 -32.33 -19.18
CA ARG A 595 -3.18 -32.65 -18.71
C ARG A 595 -2.25 -33.02 -19.87
N ARG A 596 -2.78 -33.74 -20.86
CA ARG A 596 -2.08 -34.09 -22.10
C ARG A 596 -1.62 -32.83 -22.84
N ILE A 597 -2.55 -31.88 -23.05
CA ILE A 597 -2.25 -30.62 -23.74
C ILE A 597 -1.23 -29.79 -22.96
N CYS A 598 -1.29 -29.76 -21.61
CA CYS A 598 -0.24 -29.11 -20.81
C CYS A 598 1.16 -29.66 -21.11
N VAL A 599 1.29 -30.99 -21.16
CA VAL A 599 2.59 -31.64 -21.41
C VAL A 599 3.05 -31.38 -22.85
N GLU A 600 2.20 -31.60 -23.83
CA GLU A 600 2.52 -31.42 -25.25
C GLU A 600 2.84 -29.96 -25.59
N LEU A 601 2.06 -29.00 -25.08
CA LEU A 601 2.32 -27.57 -25.28
C LEU A 601 3.63 -27.15 -24.62
N CYS A 602 3.92 -27.66 -23.42
CA CYS A 602 5.21 -27.43 -22.76
C CYS A 602 6.37 -27.95 -23.61
N GLN A 603 6.24 -29.12 -24.24
CA GLN A 603 7.26 -29.65 -25.13
C GLN A 603 7.47 -28.75 -26.35
N GLN A 604 6.39 -28.24 -26.97
CA GLN A 604 6.50 -27.31 -28.11
C GLN A 604 7.18 -25.99 -27.71
N ILE A 605 6.85 -25.42 -26.54
CA ILE A 605 7.53 -24.22 -26.02
C ILE A 605 9.02 -24.50 -25.76
N VAL A 606 9.35 -25.65 -25.16
CA VAL A 606 10.74 -26.03 -24.90
C VAL A 606 11.53 -26.24 -26.19
N ARG A 607 10.92 -26.76 -27.27
CA ARG A 607 11.59 -26.84 -28.58
C ARG A 607 12.02 -25.46 -29.10
N LEU A 608 11.23 -24.43 -28.85
CA LEU A 608 11.54 -23.04 -29.22
C LEU A 608 12.54 -22.38 -28.26
N ARG A 609 12.52 -22.75 -26.98
CA ARG A 609 13.38 -22.20 -25.91
C ARG A 609 13.92 -23.32 -24.99
N PRO A 610 14.93 -24.09 -25.43
CA PRO A 610 15.44 -25.23 -24.65
C PRO A 610 15.96 -24.82 -23.27
N GLN A 611 16.54 -23.62 -23.16
CA GLN A 611 17.10 -23.07 -21.92
C GLN A 611 16.07 -22.74 -20.84
N TRP A 612 14.77 -22.71 -21.16
CA TRP A 612 13.73 -22.46 -20.16
C TRP A 612 13.44 -23.70 -19.31
N GLN A 613 13.72 -24.90 -19.82
CA GLN A 613 13.50 -26.13 -19.07
C GLN A 613 14.68 -26.45 -18.16
N HIS A 614 14.36 -27.03 -17.00
CA HIS A 614 15.33 -27.73 -16.17
C HIS A 614 14.66 -28.98 -15.57
N ALA A 615 15.42 -30.05 -15.36
CA ALA A 615 14.91 -31.27 -14.74
C ALA A 615 14.51 -31.03 -13.28
N ASP A 616 15.42 -30.42 -12.50
CA ASP A 616 15.17 -30.13 -11.09
C ASP A 616 14.13 -29.03 -10.88
N ASP A 617 13.30 -29.21 -9.85
CA ASP A 617 12.18 -28.32 -9.49
C ASP A 617 12.62 -27.00 -8.88
N ASP A 618 13.89 -26.85 -8.49
CA ASP A 618 14.45 -25.62 -7.93
C ASP A 618 15.01 -24.67 -9.00
N HIS A 619 15.05 -25.14 -10.25
CA HIS A 619 15.59 -24.40 -11.39
C HIS A 619 14.58 -24.36 -12.56
N GLY A 620 14.95 -23.66 -13.62
CA GLY A 620 14.15 -23.52 -14.85
C GLY A 620 13.13 -22.39 -14.79
N ALA A 621 12.77 -21.90 -15.97
CA ALA A 621 11.85 -20.79 -16.21
C ALA A 621 10.41 -21.24 -16.53
N ILE A 622 10.20 -22.52 -16.88
CA ILE A 622 8.89 -23.10 -17.22
C ILE A 622 8.64 -24.43 -16.50
N LYS A 623 7.43 -24.62 -15.95
CA LYS A 623 6.99 -25.89 -15.33
C LYS A 623 5.51 -26.19 -15.59
N VAL A 624 5.19 -27.48 -15.82
CA VAL A 624 3.80 -27.98 -15.78
C VAL A 624 3.43 -28.31 -14.34
N VAL A 625 2.27 -27.84 -13.88
CA VAL A 625 1.73 -28.09 -12.54
C VAL A 625 0.46 -28.91 -12.67
N MET A 626 0.56 -30.18 -12.29
CA MET A 626 -0.55 -31.12 -12.34
C MET A 626 -0.44 -32.18 -11.24
N THR A 627 -1.57 -32.82 -10.97
CA THR A 627 -1.63 -34.08 -10.21
C THR A 627 -1.56 -35.28 -11.17
N GLY A 628 -1.21 -36.43 -10.63
CA GLY A 628 -1.17 -37.68 -11.38
C GLY A 628 -0.87 -38.87 -10.50
N SER A 629 -0.77 -40.03 -11.16
CA SER A 629 -0.55 -41.34 -10.55
C SER A 629 0.53 -42.11 -11.31
N ALA A 630 0.98 -43.23 -10.73
CA ALA A 630 1.91 -44.14 -11.39
C ALA A 630 1.34 -44.80 -12.67
N SER A 631 0.02 -44.69 -12.91
CA SER A 631 -0.63 -45.20 -14.12
C SER A 631 -0.63 -44.22 -15.29
N ASP A 632 -0.22 -42.95 -15.07
CA ASP A 632 -0.10 -41.97 -16.13
C ASP A 632 1.12 -42.26 -17.04
N PRO A 633 1.12 -41.81 -18.31
CA PRO A 633 2.23 -42.01 -19.26
C PRO A 633 3.62 -41.62 -18.71
N VAL A 634 4.67 -42.30 -19.20
CA VAL A 634 6.05 -42.15 -18.70
C VAL A 634 6.56 -40.72 -18.85
N ASP A 635 6.24 -40.09 -19.98
CA ASP A 635 6.59 -38.71 -20.30
C ASP A 635 5.88 -37.67 -19.41
N TRP A 636 4.83 -38.06 -18.67
CA TRP A 636 4.14 -37.19 -17.71
C TRP A 636 4.76 -37.24 -16.32
N GLN A 637 5.47 -38.33 -15.99
CA GLN A 637 5.94 -38.61 -14.63
C GLN A 637 6.89 -37.53 -14.10
N SER A 638 7.68 -36.89 -14.98
CA SER A 638 8.56 -35.77 -14.62
C SER A 638 7.82 -34.51 -14.12
N HIS A 639 6.52 -34.40 -14.42
CA HIS A 639 5.66 -33.29 -14.03
C HIS A 639 4.76 -33.62 -12.83
N ILE A 640 4.67 -34.90 -12.42
CA ILE A 640 3.87 -35.34 -11.28
C ILE A 640 4.69 -35.20 -9.99
N ARG A 641 4.13 -34.48 -9.01
CA ARG A 641 4.81 -34.13 -7.75
C ARG A 641 3.92 -34.43 -6.55
N ASN A 642 4.52 -34.75 -5.41
CA ASN A 642 3.81 -34.85 -4.13
C ASN A 642 3.46 -33.45 -3.56
N LYS A 643 2.66 -33.40 -2.48
CA LYS A 643 2.19 -32.13 -1.88
C LYS A 643 3.34 -31.17 -1.53
N PRO A 644 4.41 -31.59 -0.81
CA PRO A 644 5.53 -30.71 -0.48
C PRO A 644 6.25 -30.12 -1.69
N ARG A 645 6.53 -30.94 -2.72
CA ARG A 645 7.20 -30.46 -3.94
C ARG A 645 6.34 -29.48 -4.75
N ARG A 646 5.02 -29.68 -4.78
CA ARG A 646 4.10 -28.71 -5.42
C ARG A 646 4.06 -27.39 -4.67
N GLU A 647 4.13 -27.43 -3.34
CA GLU A 647 4.15 -26.23 -2.51
C GLU A 647 5.46 -25.45 -2.65
N ALA A 648 6.61 -26.14 -2.72
CA ALA A 648 7.88 -25.52 -3.05
C ALA A 648 7.82 -24.79 -4.41
N LEU A 649 7.25 -25.44 -5.43
CA LEU A 649 7.06 -24.83 -6.74
C LEU A 649 6.10 -23.62 -6.72
N ALA A 650 5.03 -23.70 -5.93
CA ALA A 650 4.13 -22.57 -5.68
C ALA A 650 4.88 -21.38 -5.05
N ASN A 651 5.76 -21.63 -4.08
CA ASN A 651 6.57 -20.59 -3.44
C ASN A 651 7.55 -19.94 -4.43
N ARG A 652 8.24 -20.73 -5.26
CA ARG A 652 9.06 -20.21 -6.36
C ARG A 652 8.25 -19.32 -7.31
N PHE A 653 7.04 -19.75 -7.68
CA PHE A 653 6.21 -18.95 -8.57
C PHE A 653 5.73 -17.65 -7.91
N ARG A 654 5.45 -17.63 -6.60
CA ARG A 654 5.09 -16.41 -5.86
C ARG A 654 6.24 -15.41 -5.77
N ASP A 655 7.47 -15.88 -5.64
CA ASP A 655 8.65 -15.02 -5.58
C ASP A 655 8.88 -14.31 -6.93
N ALA A 656 8.69 -13.00 -6.96
CA ALA A 656 8.85 -12.20 -8.18
C ALA A 656 10.28 -12.21 -8.75
N THR A 657 11.28 -12.49 -7.91
CA THR A 657 12.71 -12.52 -8.30
C THR A 657 13.17 -13.89 -8.78
N ASP A 658 12.37 -14.95 -8.54
CA ASP A 658 12.71 -16.31 -8.99
C ASP A 658 12.67 -16.42 -10.54
N PRO A 659 13.61 -17.16 -11.15
CA PRO A 659 13.65 -17.40 -12.59
C PRO A 659 12.42 -18.10 -13.19
N LEU A 660 11.56 -18.75 -12.39
CA LEU A 660 10.32 -19.39 -12.83
C LEU A 660 9.29 -18.34 -13.24
N LYS A 661 9.15 -18.13 -14.55
CA LYS A 661 8.31 -17.08 -15.13
C LYS A 661 7.03 -17.62 -15.82
N LEU A 662 7.02 -18.87 -16.30
CA LEU A 662 5.85 -19.51 -16.90
C LEU A 662 5.42 -20.78 -16.18
N VAL A 663 4.11 -20.98 -16.05
CA VAL A 663 3.54 -22.25 -15.61
C VAL A 663 2.36 -22.68 -16.48
N LEU A 664 2.23 -23.98 -16.71
CA LEU A 664 1.08 -24.57 -17.39
C LEU A 664 0.21 -25.31 -16.38
N VAL A 665 -1.09 -25.03 -16.40
CA VAL A 665 -2.09 -25.60 -15.50
C VAL A 665 -3.33 -26.01 -16.28
N ARG A 666 -4.05 -27.00 -15.76
CA ARG A 666 -5.40 -27.33 -16.25
C ARG A 666 -6.48 -26.76 -15.33
N ASP A 667 -6.46 -27.20 -14.07
CA ASP A 667 -7.44 -26.80 -13.05
C ASP A 667 -6.74 -26.27 -11.78
N MET A 668 -5.48 -26.66 -11.55
CA MET A 668 -4.69 -26.20 -10.41
C MET A 668 -4.42 -24.71 -10.51
N TRP A 669 -4.40 -24.03 -9.36
CA TRP A 669 -4.06 -22.60 -9.22
C TRP A 669 -5.01 -21.60 -9.90
N LEU A 670 -6.10 -22.06 -10.52
CA LEU A 670 -7.18 -21.19 -11.00
C LEU A 670 -8.03 -20.65 -9.84
N THR A 671 -8.13 -21.42 -8.76
CA THR A 671 -8.81 -21.07 -7.52
C THR A 671 -7.81 -20.91 -6.38
N GLY A 672 -8.02 -19.88 -5.56
CA GLY A 672 -7.28 -19.64 -4.31
C GLY A 672 -5.80 -19.24 -4.42
N PHE A 673 -5.07 -19.66 -5.45
CA PHE A 673 -3.64 -19.31 -5.62
C PHE A 673 -3.44 -17.81 -5.91
N ASP A 674 -2.44 -17.21 -5.27
CA ASP A 674 -2.13 -15.78 -5.36
C ASP A 674 -0.66 -15.58 -5.70
N ALA A 675 -0.39 -14.85 -6.79
CA ALA A 675 0.95 -14.47 -7.25
C ALA A 675 0.88 -13.04 -7.81
N PRO A 676 1.18 -12.00 -7.00
CA PRO A 676 1.00 -10.60 -7.40
C PRO A 676 1.73 -10.19 -8.69
N SER A 677 2.90 -10.79 -8.95
CA SER A 677 3.72 -10.56 -10.15
C SER A 677 3.19 -11.20 -11.44
N LEU A 678 2.12 -12.01 -11.36
CA LEU A 678 1.46 -12.59 -12.53
C LEU A 678 0.74 -11.48 -13.31
N HIS A 679 1.23 -11.13 -14.51
CA HIS A 679 0.64 -10.07 -15.33
C HIS A 679 -0.14 -10.60 -16.54
N THR A 680 0.09 -11.84 -16.97
CA THR A 680 -0.56 -12.39 -18.17
C THR A 680 -1.10 -13.79 -17.92
N MET A 681 -2.31 -14.05 -18.41
CA MET A 681 -2.93 -15.37 -18.45
C MET A 681 -3.28 -15.72 -19.89
N TYR A 682 -2.74 -16.84 -20.38
CA TYR A 682 -3.10 -17.42 -21.66
C TYR A 682 -4.17 -18.49 -21.44
N ILE A 683 -5.31 -18.38 -22.10
CA ILE A 683 -6.42 -19.31 -21.97
C ILE A 683 -6.56 -20.11 -23.27
N ASP A 684 -6.28 -21.40 -23.15
CA ASP A 684 -6.52 -22.43 -24.16
C ASP A 684 -7.41 -23.56 -23.60
N LYS A 685 -8.46 -23.12 -22.91
CA LYS A 685 -9.47 -23.97 -22.27
C LYS A 685 -10.85 -23.32 -22.42
N PRO A 686 -11.89 -24.06 -22.83
CA PRO A 686 -13.25 -23.55 -22.78
C PRO A 686 -13.65 -23.29 -21.32
N MET A 687 -14.11 -22.08 -21.00
CA MET A 687 -14.45 -21.66 -19.64
C MET A 687 -15.67 -20.72 -19.63
N ARG A 688 -16.52 -20.83 -18.61
CA ARG A 688 -17.74 -20.00 -18.47
C ARG A 688 -18.00 -19.52 -17.05
N GLY A 689 -18.95 -18.59 -16.93
CA GLY A 689 -19.53 -18.15 -15.66
C GLY A 689 -18.49 -17.80 -14.58
N HIS A 690 -18.69 -18.33 -13.38
CA HIS A 690 -17.82 -18.07 -12.24
C HIS A 690 -16.41 -18.65 -12.39
N GLY A 691 -16.25 -19.81 -13.04
CA GLY A 691 -14.95 -20.44 -13.28
C GLY A 691 -14.04 -19.55 -14.14
N LEU A 692 -14.60 -18.95 -15.20
CA LEU A 692 -13.93 -17.96 -16.03
C LEU A 692 -13.51 -16.73 -15.20
N MET A 693 -14.43 -16.16 -14.43
CA MET A 693 -14.16 -14.97 -13.60
C MET A 693 -13.08 -15.21 -12.55
N GLN A 694 -13.06 -16.39 -11.92
CA GLN A 694 -12.05 -16.77 -10.92
C GLN A 694 -10.65 -16.93 -11.53
N ALA A 695 -10.56 -17.47 -12.74
CA ALA A 695 -9.30 -17.62 -13.46
C ALA A 695 -8.74 -16.26 -13.87
N ILE A 696 -9.53 -15.42 -14.56
CA ILE A 696 -9.05 -14.11 -15.03
C ILE A 696 -8.68 -13.17 -13.86
N ALA A 697 -9.35 -13.30 -12.70
CA ALA A 697 -9.01 -12.53 -11.52
C ALA A 697 -7.64 -12.90 -10.90
N ARG A 698 -6.90 -13.88 -11.42
CA ARG A 698 -5.52 -14.14 -10.98
C ARG A 698 -4.55 -13.06 -11.44
N VAL A 699 -4.84 -12.39 -12.55
CA VAL A 699 -3.98 -11.31 -13.08
C VAL A 699 -4.33 -9.92 -12.53
N ASN A 700 -5.33 -9.77 -11.67
CA ASN A 700 -5.80 -8.47 -11.18
C ASN A 700 -5.13 -7.98 -9.87
N ARG A 701 -4.08 -8.66 -9.42
CA ARG A 701 -3.39 -8.33 -8.17
C ARG A 701 -2.49 -7.11 -8.33
N VAL A 702 -2.55 -6.22 -7.35
CA VAL A 702 -1.68 -5.03 -7.22
C VAL A 702 -0.26 -5.49 -6.94
N PHE A 703 0.68 -5.02 -7.75
CA PHE A 703 2.09 -5.33 -7.58
C PHE A 703 2.96 -4.23 -8.19
N LYS A 704 3.66 -3.48 -7.35
CA LYS A 704 4.50 -2.34 -7.80
C LYS A 704 3.70 -1.43 -8.75
N ASP A 705 4.29 -1.08 -9.89
CA ASP A 705 3.70 -0.21 -10.90
C ASP A 705 2.91 -0.98 -11.99
N LYS A 706 2.53 -2.24 -11.72
CA LYS A 706 1.75 -3.04 -12.67
C LYS A 706 0.43 -2.32 -12.98
N PRO A 707 0.20 -1.88 -14.23
CA PRO A 707 -0.96 -1.07 -14.57
C PRO A 707 -2.25 -1.89 -14.73
N GLY A 708 -2.13 -3.20 -14.95
CA GLY A 708 -3.25 -4.10 -15.22
C GLY A 708 -2.80 -5.53 -15.46
N GLY A 709 -3.75 -6.46 -15.52
CA GLY A 709 -3.55 -7.83 -15.98
C GLY A 709 -4.04 -8.02 -17.41
N LEU A 710 -3.39 -8.88 -18.19
CA LEU A 710 -3.84 -9.24 -19.54
C LEU A 710 -4.31 -10.70 -19.59
N VAL A 711 -5.47 -10.92 -20.19
CA VAL A 711 -6.01 -12.23 -20.53
C VAL A 711 -5.96 -12.39 -22.05
N VAL A 712 -5.22 -13.38 -22.52
CA VAL A 712 -5.08 -13.72 -23.94
C VAL A 712 -5.84 -15.01 -24.20
N ASP A 713 -6.80 -14.97 -25.13
CA ASP A 713 -7.70 -16.08 -25.38
C ASP A 713 -7.53 -16.68 -26.79
N TYR A 714 -7.26 -17.99 -26.86
CA TYR A 714 -7.06 -18.75 -28.09
C TYR A 714 -8.28 -19.52 -28.59
N LEU A 715 -9.41 -19.49 -27.86
CA LEU A 715 -10.63 -20.25 -28.18
C LEU A 715 -11.86 -19.37 -28.46
N GLY A 716 -11.83 -18.07 -28.12
CA GLY A 716 -12.91 -17.14 -28.44
C GLY A 716 -14.04 -17.11 -27.41
N LEU A 717 -13.68 -16.96 -26.14
CA LEU A 717 -14.53 -16.80 -24.96
C LEU A 717 -15.19 -15.42 -24.85
N THR A 718 -15.22 -14.61 -25.91
CA THR A 718 -15.75 -13.24 -25.84
C THR A 718 -17.23 -13.22 -25.46
N HIS A 719 -18.03 -14.17 -25.97
CA HIS A 719 -19.45 -14.28 -25.62
C HIS A 719 -19.63 -14.73 -24.17
N GLU A 720 -18.87 -15.73 -23.75
CA GLU A 720 -18.83 -16.28 -22.39
C GLU A 720 -18.42 -15.23 -21.36
N LEU A 721 -17.40 -14.43 -21.69
CA LEU A 721 -16.96 -13.31 -20.88
C LEU A 721 -18.10 -12.30 -20.76
N LYS A 722 -18.65 -11.81 -21.88
CA LYS A 722 -19.79 -10.86 -21.87
C LYS A 722 -20.98 -11.38 -21.05
N ALA A 723 -21.31 -12.66 -21.15
CA ALA A 723 -22.37 -13.28 -20.36
C ALA A 723 -22.04 -13.26 -18.85
N ALA A 724 -20.82 -13.63 -18.47
CA ALA A 724 -20.37 -13.54 -17.08
C ALA A 724 -20.36 -12.09 -16.55
N LEU A 725 -20.11 -11.10 -17.42
CA LEU A 725 -20.15 -9.68 -17.05
C LEU A 725 -21.59 -9.16 -16.91
N ALA A 726 -22.51 -9.65 -17.74
CA ALA A 726 -23.93 -9.26 -17.65
C ALA A 726 -24.51 -9.67 -16.29
N THR A 727 -24.25 -10.90 -15.84
CA THR A 727 -24.61 -11.36 -14.49
C THR A 727 -24.03 -10.44 -13.40
N TYR A 728 -22.83 -9.89 -13.63
CA TYR A 728 -22.17 -8.99 -12.71
C TYR A 728 -22.92 -7.68 -12.53
N THR A 729 -23.30 -7.05 -13.63
CA THR A 729 -24.06 -5.79 -13.62
C THR A 729 -25.48 -6.00 -13.10
N GLU A 730 -26.14 -7.10 -13.50
CA GLU A 730 -27.50 -7.44 -13.08
C GLU A 730 -27.62 -7.71 -11.58
N SER A 731 -26.58 -8.28 -10.94
CA SER A 731 -26.54 -8.53 -9.50
C SER A 731 -26.15 -7.31 -8.65
N GLY A 732 -26.09 -6.12 -9.25
CA GLY A 732 -25.85 -4.84 -8.57
C GLY A 732 -24.40 -4.34 -8.63
N GLY A 733 -23.52 -5.00 -9.38
CA GLY A 733 -22.17 -4.50 -9.65
C GLY A 733 -22.17 -3.35 -10.64
N THR A 734 -21.23 -2.44 -10.49
CA THR A 734 -21.00 -1.32 -11.41
C THR A 734 -19.79 -1.58 -12.30
N GLY A 735 -19.82 -1.08 -13.55
CA GLY A 735 -18.65 -0.98 -14.43
C GLY A 735 -18.38 -2.14 -15.39
N ARG A 736 -17.34 -1.98 -16.22
CA ARG A 736 -16.79 -3.02 -17.10
C ARG A 736 -15.65 -3.74 -16.38
N THR A 737 -15.81 -5.04 -16.13
CA THR A 737 -14.84 -5.90 -15.44
C THR A 737 -13.58 -6.22 -16.27
N ALA A 738 -13.71 -6.22 -17.60
CA ALA A 738 -12.64 -6.44 -18.55
C ALA A 738 -12.75 -5.39 -19.66
N LEU A 739 -11.63 -4.72 -19.94
CA LEU A 739 -11.52 -3.73 -21.00
C LEU A 739 -10.93 -4.39 -22.25
N ASP A 740 -11.38 -3.96 -23.42
CA ASP A 740 -10.73 -4.35 -24.66
C ASP A 740 -9.30 -3.77 -24.68
N GLN A 741 -8.33 -4.55 -25.13
CA GLN A 741 -6.97 -4.02 -25.34
C GLN A 741 -6.98 -2.81 -26.28
N ASP A 742 -7.92 -2.74 -27.23
CA ASP A 742 -8.10 -1.58 -28.12
C ASP A 742 -8.43 -0.28 -27.36
N GLU A 743 -9.08 -0.36 -26.20
CA GLU A 743 -9.30 0.82 -25.36
C GLU A 743 -7.98 1.34 -24.76
N ALA A 744 -7.08 0.43 -24.34
CA ALA A 744 -5.73 0.81 -23.90
C ALA A 744 -4.92 1.41 -25.05
N VAL A 745 -5.06 0.87 -26.27
CA VAL A 745 -4.42 1.40 -27.48
C VAL A 745 -4.92 2.80 -27.79
N ALA A 746 -6.24 3.05 -27.70
CA ALA A 746 -6.80 4.38 -27.95
C ALA A 746 -6.26 5.43 -26.96
N VAL A 747 -6.23 5.10 -25.66
CA VAL A 747 -5.62 5.98 -24.64
C VAL A 747 -4.12 6.16 -24.91
N MET A 748 -3.40 5.10 -25.26
CA MET A 748 -1.98 5.16 -25.59
C MET A 748 -1.72 6.09 -26.78
N LEU A 749 -2.50 6.00 -27.85
CA LEU A 749 -2.37 6.85 -29.04
C LEU A 749 -2.70 8.32 -28.70
N GLU A 750 -3.76 8.59 -27.92
CA GLU A 750 -4.07 9.93 -27.44
C GLU A 750 -2.87 10.54 -26.67
N LYS A 751 -2.28 9.80 -25.73
CA LYS A 751 -1.13 10.30 -24.97
C LYS A 751 0.15 10.38 -25.81
N HIS A 752 0.30 9.52 -26.81
CA HIS A 752 1.39 9.60 -27.80
C HIS A 752 1.26 10.87 -28.64
N GLU A 753 0.06 11.23 -29.08
CA GLU A 753 -0.20 12.50 -29.78
C GLU A 753 0.13 13.72 -28.92
N VAL A 754 -0.22 13.69 -27.62
CA VAL A 754 0.14 14.76 -26.68
C VAL A 754 1.66 14.90 -26.57
N CYS A 755 2.39 13.79 -26.45
CA CYS A 755 3.86 13.82 -26.45
C CYS A 755 4.43 14.31 -27.79
N CYS A 756 3.92 13.83 -28.91
CA CYS A 756 4.30 14.32 -30.24
C CYS A 756 4.05 15.82 -30.41
N ALA A 757 2.93 16.33 -29.89
CA ALA A 757 2.63 17.76 -29.89
C ALA A 757 3.61 18.57 -29.04
N LEU A 758 4.07 18.02 -27.91
CA LEU A 758 5.14 18.63 -27.10
C LEU A 758 6.49 18.63 -27.82
N PHE A 759 6.75 17.71 -28.75
CA PHE A 759 7.97 17.68 -29.56
C PHE A 759 7.77 18.21 -30.98
N HIS A 760 6.66 18.90 -31.27
CA HIS A 760 6.36 19.37 -32.62
C HIS A 760 7.47 20.29 -33.15
N GLY A 761 8.06 19.91 -34.28
CA GLY A 761 9.18 20.63 -34.90
C GLY A 761 10.57 20.22 -34.41
N PHE A 762 10.66 19.21 -33.52
CA PHE A 762 11.91 18.55 -33.17
C PHE A 762 12.04 17.22 -33.93
N ASP A 763 13.19 16.96 -34.57
CA ASP A 763 13.44 15.70 -35.26
C ASP A 763 14.19 14.73 -34.34
N TRP A 764 13.49 13.68 -33.88
CA TRP A 764 14.05 12.61 -33.08
C TRP A 764 14.33 11.32 -33.88
N SER A 765 14.28 11.33 -35.21
CA SER A 765 14.50 10.15 -36.06
C SER A 765 15.82 9.41 -35.80
N LYS A 766 16.87 10.17 -35.42
CA LYS A 766 18.17 9.63 -35.02
C LYS A 766 18.13 8.78 -33.74
N TRP A 767 17.07 8.85 -32.95
CA TRP A 767 16.86 7.95 -31.81
C TRP A 767 16.72 6.50 -32.28
N VAL A 768 16.06 6.30 -33.41
CA VAL A 768 15.83 4.99 -34.02
C VAL A 768 17.06 4.55 -34.82
N THR A 769 17.53 5.41 -35.72
CA THR A 769 18.53 5.06 -36.74
C THR A 769 19.98 5.32 -36.36
N GLY A 770 20.22 6.14 -35.33
CA GLY A 770 21.55 6.59 -34.93
C GLY A 770 22.32 5.61 -34.04
N THR A 771 23.63 5.80 -33.99
CA THR A 771 24.54 5.11 -33.06
C THR A 771 24.24 5.49 -31.59
N PRO A 772 24.65 4.69 -30.59
CA PRO A 772 24.44 5.03 -29.18
C PRO A 772 24.93 6.43 -28.79
N ALA A 773 26.05 6.89 -29.37
CA ALA A 773 26.57 8.24 -29.15
C ALA A 773 25.65 9.32 -29.74
N GLU A 774 25.10 9.11 -30.94
CA GLU A 774 24.14 10.02 -31.55
C GLU A 774 22.81 10.06 -30.79
N ARG A 775 22.32 8.92 -30.28
CA ARG A 775 21.11 8.85 -29.45
C ARG A 775 21.27 9.65 -28.15
N LEU A 776 22.41 9.49 -27.48
CA LEU A 776 22.73 10.29 -26.28
C LEU A 776 22.84 11.78 -26.60
N GLY A 777 23.43 12.13 -27.75
CA GLY A 777 23.55 13.50 -28.22
C GLY A 777 22.22 14.21 -28.56
N LEU A 778 21.12 13.47 -28.75
CA LEU A 778 19.79 14.06 -28.96
C LEU A 778 19.17 14.59 -27.68
N LEU A 779 19.47 13.98 -26.53
CA LEU A 779 18.77 14.27 -25.27
C LEU A 779 18.90 15.75 -24.86
N PRO A 780 20.08 16.41 -24.90
CA PRO A 780 20.17 17.83 -24.54
C PRO A 780 19.34 18.75 -25.44
N ALA A 781 19.34 18.49 -26.75
CA ALA A 781 18.56 19.29 -27.70
C ALA A 781 17.05 19.07 -27.51
N ALA A 782 16.64 17.85 -27.18
CA ALA A 782 15.26 17.52 -26.84
C ALA A 782 14.81 18.20 -25.53
N GLN A 783 15.67 18.22 -24.51
CA GLN A 783 15.41 18.93 -23.26
C GLN A 783 15.25 20.44 -23.49
N GLU A 784 16.13 21.04 -24.30
CA GLU A 784 16.04 22.45 -24.69
C GLU A 784 14.69 22.77 -25.34
N HIS A 785 14.26 21.92 -26.27
CA HIS A 785 12.98 22.08 -26.97
C HIS A 785 11.79 22.09 -26.01
N ILE A 786 11.79 21.20 -25.01
CA ILE A 786 10.73 21.10 -24.01
C ILE A 786 10.79 22.27 -23.02
N LEU A 787 11.98 22.62 -22.54
CA LEU A 787 12.17 23.72 -21.58
C LEU A 787 11.87 25.10 -22.17
N ALA A 788 11.96 25.26 -23.50
CA ALA A 788 11.57 26.48 -24.19
C ALA A 788 10.05 26.75 -24.14
N GLN A 789 9.24 25.73 -23.86
CA GLN A 789 7.79 25.83 -23.83
C GLN A 789 7.27 26.19 -22.44
N GLU A 790 6.10 26.84 -22.40
CA GLU A 790 5.41 27.15 -21.16
C GLU A 790 4.98 25.86 -20.44
N ASN A 791 5.44 25.70 -19.20
CA ASN A 791 5.25 24.50 -18.37
C ASN A 791 5.60 23.18 -19.08
N GLY A 792 6.52 23.21 -20.05
CA GLY A 792 6.81 22.05 -20.92
C GLY A 792 7.32 20.83 -20.14
N LYS A 793 8.13 21.05 -19.10
CA LYS A 793 8.64 19.99 -18.23
C LYS A 793 7.52 19.21 -17.57
N ASP A 794 6.61 19.89 -16.87
CA ASP A 794 5.58 19.23 -16.06
C ASP A 794 4.53 18.56 -16.96
N ARG A 795 4.22 19.19 -18.10
CA ARG A 795 3.38 18.60 -19.14
C ARG A 795 3.97 17.31 -19.69
N LEU A 796 5.27 17.28 -20.00
CA LEU A 796 5.94 16.07 -20.49
C LEU A 796 6.02 14.98 -19.42
N VAL A 797 6.32 15.34 -18.16
CA VAL A 797 6.39 14.35 -17.06
C VAL A 797 5.03 13.68 -16.86
N ARG A 798 3.95 14.45 -16.89
CA ARG A 798 2.58 13.91 -16.78
C ARG A 798 2.22 13.05 -17.99
N ALA A 799 2.34 13.59 -19.20
CA ALA A 799 1.95 12.89 -20.43
C ALA A 799 2.80 11.62 -20.65
N GLY A 800 4.11 11.69 -20.39
CA GLY A 800 5.04 10.57 -20.49
C GLY A 800 4.70 9.43 -19.51
N ARG A 801 4.28 9.75 -18.28
CA ARG A 801 3.80 8.74 -17.32
C ARG A 801 2.51 8.07 -17.80
N GLU A 802 1.51 8.86 -18.19
CA GLU A 802 0.22 8.35 -18.70
C GLU A 802 0.43 7.47 -19.95
N LEU A 803 1.28 7.90 -20.88
CA LEU A 803 1.68 7.13 -22.06
C LEU A 803 2.37 5.82 -21.69
N SER A 804 3.30 5.83 -20.73
CA SER A 804 4.03 4.64 -20.29
C SER A 804 3.10 3.57 -19.71
N GLN A 805 2.12 3.98 -18.92
CA GLN A 805 1.12 3.09 -18.33
C GLN A 805 0.22 2.47 -19.42
N ALA A 806 -0.29 3.30 -20.33
CA ALA A 806 -1.13 2.83 -21.44
C ALA A 806 -0.35 1.92 -22.40
N PHE A 807 0.91 2.23 -22.68
CA PHE A 807 1.80 1.41 -23.49
C PHE A 807 2.04 0.02 -22.89
N ALA A 808 2.33 -0.06 -21.59
CA ALA A 808 2.53 -1.34 -20.90
C ALA A 808 1.27 -2.24 -20.89
N LEU A 809 0.09 -1.64 -20.99
CA LEU A 809 -1.19 -2.35 -21.15
C LEU A 809 -1.42 -2.79 -22.59
N ALA A 810 -1.11 -1.92 -23.55
CA ALA A 810 -1.32 -2.13 -24.96
C ALA A 810 -0.32 -3.12 -25.59
N VAL A 811 0.91 -3.26 -25.07
CA VAL A 811 1.88 -4.22 -25.61
C VAL A 811 1.34 -5.66 -25.47
N PRO A 812 1.42 -6.49 -26.53
CA PRO A 812 2.16 -6.30 -27.77
C PRO A 812 1.29 -5.96 -29.00
N HIS A 813 0.22 -5.19 -28.83
CA HIS A 813 -0.61 -4.71 -29.93
C HIS A 813 0.24 -4.02 -31.02
N ALA A 814 -0.11 -4.21 -32.29
CA ALA A 814 0.69 -3.73 -33.41
C ALA A 814 0.95 -2.22 -33.36
N GLU A 815 -0.07 -1.43 -33.01
CA GLU A 815 0.06 0.03 -32.83
C GLU A 815 0.98 0.41 -31.66
N ALA A 816 1.00 -0.38 -30.58
CA ALA A 816 1.95 -0.18 -29.49
C ALA A 816 3.38 -0.44 -29.98
N LEU A 817 3.61 -1.56 -30.68
CA LEU A 817 4.93 -1.88 -31.23
C LEU A 817 5.42 -0.82 -32.22
N ARG A 818 4.53 -0.18 -33.00
CA ARG A 818 4.88 0.90 -33.93
C ARG A 818 5.44 2.14 -33.24
N ILE A 819 4.90 2.50 -32.08
CA ILE A 819 5.33 3.70 -31.34
C ILE A 819 6.38 3.40 -30.26
N ARG A 820 6.83 2.14 -30.12
CA ARG A 820 7.75 1.70 -29.06
C ARG A 820 8.98 2.60 -28.95
N ASP A 821 9.61 2.91 -30.08
CA ASP A 821 10.85 3.66 -30.08
C ASP A 821 10.62 5.14 -29.71
N ASP A 822 9.46 5.71 -30.07
CA ASP A 822 9.03 7.05 -29.63
C ASP A 822 8.77 7.08 -28.13
N VAL A 823 8.06 6.09 -27.59
CA VAL A 823 7.81 5.97 -26.14
C VAL A 823 9.14 5.90 -25.38
N ALA A 824 10.09 5.09 -25.86
CA ALA A 824 11.42 5.00 -25.27
C ALA A 824 12.17 6.35 -25.31
N PHE A 825 12.05 7.11 -26.39
CA PHE A 825 12.63 8.46 -26.50
C PHE A 825 12.01 9.43 -25.49
N PHE A 826 10.67 9.53 -25.44
CA PHE A 826 9.96 10.42 -24.52
C PHE A 826 10.29 10.10 -23.06
N GLN A 827 10.31 8.81 -22.71
CA GLN A 827 10.72 8.33 -21.40
C GLN A 827 12.17 8.71 -21.06
N ALA A 828 13.11 8.59 -22.01
CA ALA A 828 14.49 8.98 -21.80
C ALA A 828 14.63 10.48 -21.52
N VAL A 829 13.93 11.33 -22.29
CA VAL A 829 13.93 12.80 -22.06
C VAL A 829 13.29 13.14 -20.71
N GLN A 830 12.15 12.53 -20.39
CA GLN A 830 11.48 12.67 -19.08
C GLN A 830 12.43 12.30 -17.93
N ALA A 831 13.10 11.15 -18.03
CA ALA A 831 14.01 10.66 -16.99
C ALA A 831 15.17 11.62 -16.76
N VAL A 832 15.75 12.22 -17.81
CA VAL A 832 16.86 13.19 -17.67
C VAL A 832 16.36 14.54 -17.14
N LEU A 833 15.15 15.00 -17.52
CA LEU A 833 14.55 16.22 -16.95
C LEU A 833 14.22 16.08 -15.45
N ALA A 834 13.78 14.89 -15.03
CA ALA A 834 13.42 14.57 -13.66
C ALA A 834 14.64 14.41 -12.72
N LYS A 835 15.85 14.13 -13.25
CA LYS A 835 17.07 13.96 -12.44
C LYS A 835 17.43 15.23 -11.64
N ARG A 836 17.78 15.06 -10.36
CA ARG A 836 18.25 16.12 -9.44
C ARG A 836 19.74 16.44 -9.64
N ALA A 837 20.24 17.49 -9.00
CA ALA A 837 21.65 17.91 -9.05
C ALA A 837 22.61 16.85 -8.46
N PRO A 838 23.91 16.88 -8.78
CA PRO A 838 24.91 15.95 -8.23
C PRO A 838 25.03 16.14 -6.71
N GLY A 839 25.16 15.03 -5.97
CA GLY A 839 25.38 15.05 -4.51
C GLY A 839 24.14 14.82 -3.65
N GLU A 840 22.93 14.75 -4.24
CA GLU A 840 21.74 14.29 -3.51
C GLU A 840 21.63 12.75 -3.54
N ALA A 841 21.48 12.13 -2.37
CA ALA A 841 21.19 10.69 -2.27
C ALA A 841 19.83 10.38 -2.93
N ARG A 842 19.80 9.34 -3.76
CA ARG A 842 18.56 8.82 -4.36
C ARG A 842 17.73 8.09 -3.29
N PRO A 843 16.42 8.36 -3.16
CA PRO A 843 15.48 7.28 -2.95
C PRO A 843 15.41 6.51 -4.27
N GLU A 844 15.69 5.21 -4.23
CA GLU A 844 15.74 4.34 -5.41
C GLU A 844 14.36 4.16 -6.11
N GLU A 845 13.32 4.84 -5.64
CA GLU A 845 11.90 4.49 -5.85
C GLU A 845 11.07 5.57 -6.57
N GLU A 846 11.62 6.75 -6.91
CA GLU A 846 10.86 7.84 -7.58
C GLU A 846 10.79 7.72 -9.12
N LEU A 847 11.46 6.74 -9.73
CA LEU A 847 11.36 6.47 -11.18
C LEU A 847 10.63 5.14 -11.36
N ASP A 848 9.43 5.18 -11.96
CA ASP A 848 8.59 4.03 -12.28
C ASP A 848 9.45 2.85 -12.78
N HIS A 849 9.28 1.68 -12.17
CA HIS A 849 10.07 0.49 -12.50
C HIS A 849 9.86 0.09 -13.98
N ALA A 850 8.64 0.30 -14.50
CA ALA A 850 8.31 0.12 -15.91
C ALA A 850 9.12 1.06 -16.83
N VAL A 851 9.33 2.32 -16.43
CA VAL A 851 10.14 3.29 -17.17
C VAL A 851 11.62 2.87 -17.20
N ARG A 852 12.14 2.30 -16.10
CA ARG A 852 13.52 1.80 -16.07
C ARG A 852 13.74 0.60 -16.99
N GLN A 853 12.75 -0.29 -17.13
CA GLN A 853 12.91 -1.52 -17.91
C GLN A 853 13.02 -1.25 -19.41
N ILE A 854 12.16 -0.38 -19.95
CA ILE A 854 12.19 0.02 -21.36
C ILE A 854 13.49 0.77 -21.69
N ILE A 855 13.92 1.70 -20.83
CA ILE A 855 15.17 2.45 -20.99
C ILE A 855 16.40 1.51 -20.91
N SER A 856 16.40 0.54 -20.01
CA SER A 856 17.57 -0.34 -19.75
C SER A 856 17.97 -1.21 -20.94
N ARG A 857 17.03 -1.58 -21.82
CA ARG A 857 17.31 -2.40 -23.00
C ARG A 857 17.60 -1.58 -24.25
N ALA A 858 17.01 -0.38 -24.37
CA ALA A 858 17.29 0.54 -25.48
C ALA A 858 18.68 1.20 -25.37
N VAL A 859 19.25 1.26 -24.17
CA VAL A 859 20.56 1.86 -23.87
C VAL A 859 21.38 0.93 -22.96
N THR A 860 22.21 0.06 -23.56
CA THR A 860 23.42 -0.46 -22.89
C THR A 860 24.64 0.17 -23.58
N PRO A 861 25.68 0.60 -22.84
CA PRO A 861 26.18 0.00 -21.60
C PRO A 861 25.91 0.80 -20.33
N GLU A 862 25.86 0.02 -19.25
CA GLU A 862 25.85 0.36 -17.83
C GLU A 862 26.60 1.65 -17.50
N GLY A 863 25.84 2.66 -17.11
CA GLY A 863 26.38 3.87 -16.55
C GLY A 863 25.26 4.86 -16.30
N VAL A 864 25.12 5.30 -15.06
CA VAL A 864 24.27 6.43 -14.70
C VAL A 864 24.63 7.60 -15.63
N VAL A 865 23.80 7.89 -16.62
CA VAL A 865 24.01 9.05 -17.51
C VAL A 865 23.84 10.29 -16.65
N ASP A 866 24.97 10.91 -16.34
CA ASP A 866 25.05 12.17 -15.65
C ASP A 866 24.54 13.28 -16.57
N ILE A 867 23.68 14.17 -16.07
CA ILE A 867 23.11 15.28 -16.87
C ILE A 867 24.23 16.19 -17.41
N PHE A 868 25.36 16.27 -16.69
CA PHE A 868 26.56 17.00 -17.10
C PHE A 868 27.28 16.28 -18.24
N ALA A 869 27.46 14.96 -18.15
CA ALA A 869 28.07 14.16 -19.21
C ALA A 869 27.22 14.18 -20.49
N ALA A 870 25.89 14.16 -20.37
CA ALA A 870 24.97 14.27 -21.51
C ALA A 870 25.06 15.63 -22.20
N ALA A 871 25.31 16.71 -21.45
CA ALA A 871 25.50 18.06 -21.96
C ALA A 871 26.94 18.33 -22.49
N GLY A 872 27.83 17.34 -22.48
CA GLY A 872 29.23 17.48 -22.92
C GLY A 872 30.16 18.12 -21.88
N LEU A 873 29.74 18.19 -20.62
CA LEU A 873 30.50 18.78 -19.51
C LEU A 873 31.25 17.68 -18.74
N ALA A 874 32.49 17.95 -18.34
CA ALA A 874 33.25 17.06 -17.46
C ALA A 874 32.55 16.95 -16.09
N LYS A 875 32.64 15.80 -15.42
CA LYS A 875 32.13 15.65 -14.04
C LYS A 875 32.78 16.73 -13.17
N PRO A 876 32.00 17.63 -12.57
CA PRO A 876 32.59 18.69 -11.76
C PRO A 876 33.21 18.07 -10.50
N ASP A 877 34.47 18.43 -10.23
CA ASP A 877 35.07 18.25 -8.91
C ASP A 877 34.47 19.28 -7.94
N ILE A 878 34.64 19.07 -6.64
CA ILE A 878 33.84 19.60 -5.50
C ILE A 878 33.74 21.16 -5.38
N SER A 879 34.20 21.96 -6.35
CA SER A 879 33.88 23.38 -6.47
C SER A 879 32.77 23.62 -7.52
N ILE A 880 31.52 23.41 -7.09
CA ILE A 880 30.28 23.39 -7.90
C ILE A 880 29.95 24.71 -8.64
N LEU A 881 30.76 25.77 -8.46
CA LEU A 881 30.59 27.09 -9.11
C LEU A 881 31.92 27.67 -9.64
N SER A 882 32.88 26.85 -10.07
CA SER A 882 34.18 27.33 -10.59
C SER A 882 34.01 28.29 -11.79
N GLU A 883 35.00 29.16 -12.03
CA GLU A 883 34.88 30.12 -13.16
C GLU A 883 34.91 29.39 -14.50
N GLU A 884 35.65 28.28 -14.56
CA GLU A 884 35.72 27.38 -15.70
C GLU A 884 34.34 26.80 -16.01
N PHE A 885 33.65 26.24 -15.01
CA PHE A 885 32.33 25.64 -15.17
C PHE A 885 31.26 26.68 -15.55
N LEU A 886 31.24 27.84 -14.91
CA LEU A 886 30.29 28.92 -15.26
C LEU A 886 30.54 29.44 -16.68
N SER A 887 31.79 29.46 -17.14
CA SER A 887 32.14 29.81 -18.52
C SER A 887 31.68 28.74 -19.51
N GLU A 888 31.78 27.46 -19.16
CA GLU A 888 31.27 26.35 -19.98
C GLU A 888 29.74 26.43 -20.11
N VAL A 889 29.01 26.63 -18.99
CA VAL A 889 27.55 26.77 -19.00
C VAL A 889 27.11 28.02 -19.79
N ARG A 890 27.85 29.13 -19.70
CA ARG A 890 27.64 30.31 -20.54
C ARG A 890 27.85 30.01 -22.03
N GLY A 891 28.75 29.09 -22.38
CA GLY A 891 29.04 28.68 -23.75
C GLY A 891 28.02 27.69 -24.33
N MET A 892 27.12 27.13 -23.51
CA MET A 892 26.19 26.09 -23.97
C MET A 892 25.25 26.61 -25.07
N PRO A 893 25.08 25.86 -26.17
CA PRO A 893 24.10 26.20 -27.20
C PRO A 893 22.65 26.04 -26.71
N GLN A 894 22.39 25.09 -25.79
CA GLN A 894 21.08 24.87 -25.16
C GLN A 894 20.88 25.84 -23.97
N ARG A 895 20.28 27.00 -24.23
CA ARG A 895 20.15 28.10 -23.25
C ARG A 895 19.15 27.80 -22.14
N ASN A 896 17.99 27.25 -22.47
CA ASN A 896 16.97 26.91 -21.48
C ASN A 896 17.44 25.74 -20.58
N LEU A 897 18.19 24.78 -21.14
CA LEU A 897 18.87 23.74 -20.37
C LEU A 897 19.93 24.31 -19.44
N ALA A 898 20.72 25.29 -19.89
CA ALA A 898 21.71 25.99 -19.05
C ALA A 898 21.04 26.71 -17.86
N VAL A 899 19.91 27.40 -18.08
CA VAL A 899 19.10 27.99 -17.00
C VAL A 899 18.65 26.92 -16.00
N GLU A 900 18.16 25.78 -16.49
CA GLU A 900 17.69 24.68 -15.64
C GLU A 900 18.82 24.05 -14.82
N LEU A 901 20.01 23.87 -15.41
CA LEU A 901 21.20 23.38 -14.73
C LEU A 901 21.65 24.36 -13.63
N LEU A 902 21.81 25.64 -13.96
CA LEU A 902 22.16 26.68 -12.98
C LEU A 902 21.12 26.76 -11.87
N ARG A 903 19.82 26.69 -12.20
CA ARG A 903 18.75 26.66 -11.21
C ARG A 903 18.90 25.49 -10.24
N LYS A 904 19.12 24.27 -10.73
CA LYS A 904 19.30 23.07 -9.90
C LYS A 904 20.55 23.18 -9.02
N LEU A 905 21.66 23.64 -9.58
CA LEU A 905 22.91 23.84 -8.86
C LEU A 905 22.81 24.91 -7.78
N LEU A 906 22.27 26.09 -8.11
CA LEU A 906 22.08 27.18 -7.18
C LEU A 906 21.08 26.82 -6.09
N LYS A 907 19.98 26.10 -6.40
CA LYS A 907 19.08 25.57 -5.36
C LYS A 907 19.78 24.59 -4.43
N GLY A 908 20.62 23.69 -4.96
CA GLY A 908 21.44 22.78 -4.16
C GLY A 908 22.42 23.52 -3.24
N GLU A 909 23.16 24.48 -3.80
CA GLU A 909 24.10 25.31 -3.06
C GLU A 909 23.40 26.18 -2.00
N LEU A 910 22.24 26.76 -2.31
CA LEU A 910 21.42 27.51 -1.35
C LEU A 910 20.94 26.63 -0.20
N ARG A 911 20.60 25.35 -0.45
CA ARG A 911 20.26 24.41 0.61
C ARG A 911 21.44 24.14 1.53
N THR A 912 22.64 23.95 0.98
CA THR A 912 23.87 23.79 1.76
C THR A 912 24.18 25.06 2.56
N ARG A 913 24.15 26.22 1.91
CA ARG A 913 24.41 27.53 2.54
C ARG A 913 23.37 27.90 3.59
N ARG A 914 22.10 27.54 3.43
CA ARG A 914 21.05 27.77 4.43
C ARG A 914 21.35 27.09 5.76
N ARG A 915 22.15 26.01 5.77
CA ARG A 915 22.63 25.35 7.00
C ARG A 915 23.74 26.13 7.71
N LYS A 916 24.41 27.07 7.03
CA LYS A 916 25.52 27.86 7.57
C LYS A 916 25.14 29.33 7.81
N ASN A 917 24.47 29.98 6.85
CA ASN A 917 24.09 31.40 6.90
C ASN A 917 22.68 31.62 6.34
N VAL A 918 21.72 31.82 7.23
CA VAL A 918 20.27 31.92 6.91
C VAL A 918 19.96 33.20 6.15
N VAL A 919 20.61 34.29 6.54
CA VAL A 919 20.33 35.63 6.01
C VAL A 919 20.76 35.72 4.56
N GLN A 920 22.00 35.30 4.31
CA GLN A 920 22.59 35.28 2.99
C GLN A 920 21.89 34.25 2.07
N ALA A 921 21.53 33.06 2.59
CA ALA A 921 20.77 32.10 1.81
C ALA A 921 19.37 32.63 1.45
N ARG A 922 18.71 33.39 2.34
CA ARG A 922 17.39 34.00 2.09
C ARG A 922 17.50 35.07 1.00
N SER A 923 18.47 35.99 1.09
CA SER A 923 18.64 37.03 0.07
C SER A 923 18.96 36.44 -1.30
N PHE A 924 19.82 35.44 -1.38
CA PHE A 924 20.12 34.78 -2.65
C PHE A 924 18.97 33.91 -3.17
N ALA A 925 18.15 33.31 -2.31
CA ALA A 925 16.94 32.61 -2.72
C ALA A 925 15.89 33.56 -3.30
N GLU A 926 15.69 34.74 -2.70
CA GLU A 926 14.80 35.78 -3.22
C GLU A 926 15.28 36.29 -4.59
N LEU A 927 16.59 36.55 -4.73
CA LEU A 927 17.18 36.95 -6.02
C LEU A 927 17.03 35.85 -7.09
N LEU A 928 17.27 34.59 -6.72
CA LEU A 928 17.07 33.44 -7.61
C LEU A 928 15.61 33.35 -8.07
N GLU A 929 14.65 33.41 -7.14
CA GLU A 929 13.22 33.40 -7.48
C GLU A 929 12.82 34.58 -8.35
N GLN A 930 13.31 35.79 -8.07
CA GLN A 930 12.97 36.98 -8.86
C GLN A 930 13.48 36.87 -10.30
N SER A 931 14.71 36.37 -10.49
CA SER A 931 15.28 36.10 -11.80
C SER A 931 14.49 35.01 -12.56
N LEU A 932 14.10 33.93 -11.86
CA LEU A 932 13.29 32.86 -12.45
C LEU A 932 11.87 33.29 -12.78
N ARG A 933 11.21 34.11 -11.94
CA ARG A 933 9.88 34.66 -12.23
C ARG A 933 9.88 35.56 -13.45
N ARG A 934 10.92 36.40 -13.61
CA ARG A 934 11.08 37.24 -14.80
C ARG A 934 11.28 36.40 -16.06
N TYR A 935 12.00 35.30 -15.97
CA TYR A 935 12.15 34.33 -17.05
C TYR A 935 10.84 33.60 -17.40
N GLN A 936 10.14 33.07 -16.38
CA GLN A 936 8.87 32.35 -16.56
C GLN A 936 7.79 33.24 -17.18
N ASN A 937 7.75 34.52 -16.79
CA ASN A 937 6.85 35.52 -17.37
C ASN A 937 7.33 36.07 -18.72
N ARG A 938 8.40 35.48 -19.32
CA ARG A 938 9.04 35.91 -20.58
C ARG A 938 9.44 37.39 -20.61
N ALA A 939 9.69 38.01 -19.45
CA ALA A 939 10.12 39.40 -19.34
C ALA A 939 11.59 39.61 -19.73
N ILE A 940 12.38 38.54 -19.76
CA ILE A 940 13.81 38.51 -20.12
C ILE A 940 14.13 37.23 -20.91
N GLU A 941 15.11 37.31 -21.80
CA GLU A 941 15.58 36.16 -22.59
C GLU A 941 16.44 35.19 -21.77
N ALA A 942 16.51 33.92 -22.17
CA ALA A 942 17.30 32.89 -21.48
C ALA A 942 18.78 33.30 -21.29
N ALA A 943 19.39 33.98 -22.28
CA ALA A 943 20.76 34.48 -22.18
C ALA A 943 20.93 35.51 -21.04
N GLN A 944 19.95 36.40 -20.86
CA GLN A 944 19.97 37.40 -19.79
C GLN A 944 19.80 36.73 -18.42
N VAL A 945 18.96 35.71 -18.32
CA VAL A 945 18.77 34.93 -17.09
C VAL A 945 20.05 34.18 -16.73
N ILE A 946 20.73 33.56 -17.70
CA ILE A 946 22.01 32.91 -17.48
C ILE A 946 23.02 33.90 -16.88
N GLU A 947 23.12 35.12 -17.41
CA GLU A 947 24.00 36.15 -16.86
C GLU A 947 23.60 36.55 -15.43
N GLU A 948 22.31 36.68 -15.13
CA GLU A 948 21.85 36.96 -13.78
C GLU A 948 22.16 35.80 -12.81
N LEU A 949 21.99 34.54 -13.23
CA LEU A 949 22.30 33.35 -12.44
C LEU A 949 23.81 33.15 -12.25
N ILE A 950 24.64 33.43 -13.27
CA ILE A 950 26.10 33.44 -13.15
C ILE A 950 26.55 34.58 -12.24
N GLY A 951 25.93 35.77 -12.37
CA GLY A 951 26.15 36.90 -11.47
C GLY A 951 25.85 36.51 -10.02
N LEU A 952 24.72 35.83 -9.80
CA LEU A 952 24.33 35.29 -8.50
C LEU A 952 25.36 34.27 -7.99
N ALA A 953 25.80 33.32 -8.82
CA ALA A 953 26.84 32.36 -8.47
C ALA A 953 28.16 33.04 -8.06
N LYS A 954 28.58 34.09 -8.79
CA LYS A 954 29.78 34.87 -8.47
C LYS A 954 29.62 35.65 -7.17
N GLN A 955 28.47 36.26 -6.94
CA GLN A 955 28.16 36.94 -5.68
C GLN A 955 28.18 35.97 -4.50
N MET A 956 27.64 34.76 -4.66
CA MET A 956 27.69 33.72 -3.63
C MET A 956 29.13 33.34 -3.27
N ARG A 957 30.00 33.13 -4.28
CA ARG A 957 31.42 32.84 -4.06
C ARG A 957 32.20 33.98 -3.43
N GLU A 958 31.97 35.21 -3.87
CA GLU A 958 32.63 36.38 -3.28
C GLU A 958 32.20 36.57 -1.82
N ALA A 959 30.93 36.30 -1.53
CA ALA A 959 30.42 36.38 -0.18
C ALA A 959 31.04 35.31 0.76
N ASP A 960 31.55 34.19 0.22
CA ASP A 960 32.35 33.21 0.99
C ASP A 960 33.77 33.74 1.29
N ARG A 961 34.43 34.34 0.29
CA ARG A 961 35.77 34.93 0.44
C ARG A 961 35.79 36.17 1.33
N ARG A 962 34.64 36.82 1.51
CA ARG A 962 34.47 37.98 2.40
C ARG A 962 34.81 37.64 3.86
N GLY A 963 34.60 36.40 4.30
CA GLY A 963 35.02 35.94 5.63
C GLY A 963 36.53 36.04 5.86
N GLU A 964 37.32 35.63 4.86
CA GLU A 964 38.79 35.69 4.90
C GLU A 964 39.29 37.14 4.91
N THR A 965 38.68 38.01 4.10
CA THR A 965 39.05 39.44 4.00
C THR A 965 38.74 40.21 5.29
N LEU A 966 37.64 39.87 5.96
CA LEU A 966 37.23 40.50 7.23
C LEU A 966 37.93 39.89 8.46
N GLY A 967 38.66 38.77 8.29
CA GLY A 967 39.31 38.03 9.36
C GLY A 967 38.31 37.42 10.35
N LEU A 968 37.16 36.96 9.86
CA LEU A 968 36.10 36.33 10.65
C LEU A 968 36.02 34.83 10.32
N THR A 969 35.69 34.00 11.31
CA THR A 969 35.33 32.59 11.06
C THR A 969 33.98 32.47 10.33
N GLU A 970 33.66 31.30 9.76
CA GLU A 970 32.36 31.10 9.07
C GLU A 970 31.16 31.41 9.99
N ASP A 971 31.23 30.96 11.25
CA ASP A 971 30.21 31.28 12.27
C ASP A 971 30.11 32.79 12.51
N GLU A 972 31.25 33.46 12.72
CA GLU A 972 31.31 34.91 12.96
C GLU A 972 30.80 35.72 11.77
N LEU A 973 31.07 35.28 10.54
CA LEU A 973 30.54 35.92 9.34
C LEU A 973 29.02 35.81 9.26
N ALA A 974 28.44 34.67 9.63
CA ALA A 974 27.00 34.48 9.61
C ALA A 974 26.28 35.38 10.64
N PHE A 975 26.87 35.56 11.83
CA PHE A 975 26.37 36.53 12.81
C PHE A 975 26.60 37.97 12.39
N TYR A 976 27.71 38.27 11.70
CA TYR A 976 27.96 39.59 11.11
C TYR A 976 26.88 39.95 10.08
N ASP A 977 26.56 39.04 9.15
CA ASP A 977 25.52 39.25 8.14
C ASP A 977 24.13 39.43 8.77
N ALA A 978 23.84 38.73 9.87
CA ALA A 978 22.61 38.93 10.62
C ALA A 978 22.46 40.34 11.21
N LEU A 979 23.58 40.99 11.57
CA LEU A 979 23.62 42.37 12.05
C LEU A 979 23.58 43.39 10.91
N GLU A 980 24.10 43.02 9.73
CA GLU A 980 24.22 43.85 8.53
C GLU A 980 22.87 44.12 7.84
N THR A 981 21.82 43.33 8.13
CA THR A 981 20.44 43.49 7.57
C THR A 981 19.76 44.85 7.79
N ASN A 982 20.42 45.81 8.45
CA ASN A 982 19.96 47.16 8.70
C ASN A 982 21.00 48.20 8.21
N ASP A 983 20.86 48.71 6.99
CA ASP A 983 21.79 49.63 6.30
C ASP A 983 22.21 50.88 7.11
N SER A 984 21.38 51.34 8.05
CA SER A 984 21.72 52.50 8.89
C SER A 984 22.62 52.16 10.07
N ALA A 985 22.63 50.91 10.55
CA ALA A 985 23.51 50.46 11.63
C ALA A 985 24.95 50.35 11.14
N VAL A 986 25.14 49.85 9.90
CA VAL A 986 26.44 49.80 9.21
C VAL A 986 27.05 51.20 9.04
N LYS A 987 26.24 52.17 8.59
CA LYS A 987 26.67 53.57 8.41
C LYS A 987 27.01 54.30 9.71
N VAL A 988 26.44 53.89 10.84
CA VAL A 988 26.61 54.56 12.15
C VAL A 988 27.72 53.94 12.99
N LEU A 989 27.89 52.60 12.94
CA LEU A 989 28.85 51.87 13.79
C LEU A 989 30.17 51.55 13.07
N GLY A 990 30.13 51.40 11.74
CA GLY A 990 31.28 50.94 10.94
C GLY A 990 31.62 49.46 11.13
N ASP A 991 32.35 48.91 10.17
CA ASP A 991 32.65 47.47 10.08
C ASP A 991 33.47 46.96 11.28
N ASP A 992 34.40 47.76 11.83
CA ASP A 992 35.23 47.38 12.98
C ASP A 992 34.41 47.05 14.23
N VAL A 993 33.37 47.85 14.49
CA VAL A 993 32.47 47.65 15.63
C VAL A 993 31.55 46.46 15.39
N LEU A 994 31.01 46.30 14.17
CA LEU A 994 30.16 45.16 13.81
C LEU A 994 30.92 43.82 13.88
N ARG A 995 32.19 43.79 13.47
CA ARG A 995 33.08 42.63 13.66
C ARG A 995 33.26 42.28 15.14
N GLY A 996 33.46 43.30 15.99
CA GLY A 996 33.53 43.13 17.43
C GLY A 996 32.26 42.55 18.04
N ILE A 997 31.09 43.03 17.60
CA ILE A 997 29.78 42.51 18.02
C ILE A 997 29.61 41.06 17.57
N ALA A 998 29.90 40.73 16.31
CA ALA A 998 29.74 39.39 15.77
C ALA A 998 30.57 38.34 16.53
N ARG A 999 31.85 38.66 16.83
CA ARG A 999 32.73 37.81 17.67
C ARG A 999 32.18 37.61 19.08
N GLU A 1000 31.72 38.69 19.73
CA GLU A 1000 31.15 38.62 21.07
C GLU A 1000 29.82 37.84 21.07
N LEU A 1001 29.02 37.95 20.01
CA LEU A 1001 27.79 37.18 19.83
C LEU A 1001 28.07 35.70 19.65
N VAL A 1002 29.00 35.30 18.77
CA VAL A 1002 29.34 33.88 18.59
C VAL A 1002 29.84 33.28 19.90
N ALA A 1003 30.79 33.92 20.58
CA ALA A 1003 31.31 33.44 21.85
C ALA A 1003 30.22 33.32 22.92
N SER A 1004 29.34 34.32 23.02
CA SER A 1004 28.28 34.33 24.02
C SER A 1004 27.17 33.33 23.70
N VAL A 1005 26.76 33.22 22.44
CA VAL A 1005 25.74 32.27 21.99
C VAL A 1005 26.29 30.86 22.18
N ARG A 1006 27.50 30.53 21.73
CA ARG A 1006 28.12 29.21 21.91
C ARG A 1006 28.26 28.82 23.39
N ALA A 1007 28.54 29.77 24.28
CA ALA A 1007 28.64 29.50 25.73
C ALA A 1007 27.29 29.33 26.44
N ASN A 1008 26.18 29.81 25.85
CA ASN A 1008 24.85 29.80 26.48
C ASN A 1008 23.82 28.94 25.73
N VAL A 1009 24.17 28.44 24.54
CA VAL A 1009 23.34 27.53 23.74
C VAL A 1009 23.42 26.13 24.35
N THR A 1010 22.27 25.65 24.82
CA THR A 1010 22.04 24.25 25.19
C THR A 1010 21.22 23.58 24.10
N ILE A 1011 21.27 22.25 23.96
CA ILE A 1011 20.66 21.51 22.84
C ILE A 1011 19.18 21.88 22.57
N ASP A 1012 18.43 22.31 23.59
CA ASP A 1012 16.98 22.61 23.52
C ASP A 1012 16.60 24.10 23.47
N TRP A 1013 17.55 25.03 23.37
CA TRP A 1013 17.27 26.47 23.59
C TRP A 1013 16.33 27.08 22.54
N THR A 1014 16.25 26.51 21.34
CA THR A 1014 15.34 26.93 20.27
C THR A 1014 13.87 26.64 20.60
N VAL A 1015 13.62 25.74 21.55
CA VAL A 1015 12.28 25.26 21.94
C VAL A 1015 11.85 25.81 23.31
N ARG A 1016 12.78 26.08 24.23
CA ARG A 1016 12.48 26.64 25.57
C ARG A 1016 12.40 28.17 25.55
N GLU A 1017 11.18 28.71 25.67
CA GLU A 1017 10.93 30.16 25.58
C GLU A 1017 11.69 31.00 26.62
N ASN A 1018 11.86 30.47 27.83
CA ASN A 1018 12.67 31.05 28.91
C ASN A 1018 14.16 31.13 28.56
N VAL A 1019 14.75 30.09 27.95
CA VAL A 1019 16.16 30.12 27.51
C VAL A 1019 16.33 31.01 26.29
N ARG A 1020 15.38 30.97 25.34
CA ARG A 1020 15.32 31.87 24.19
C ARG A 1020 15.16 33.33 24.64
N ALA A 1021 14.37 33.61 25.67
CA ALA A 1021 14.22 34.93 26.25
C ALA A 1021 15.52 35.40 26.95
N GLN A 1022 16.23 34.53 27.65
CA GLN A 1022 17.54 34.84 28.23
C GLN A 1022 18.58 35.15 27.14
N LEU A 1023 18.68 34.32 26.09
CA LEU A 1023 19.52 34.57 24.92
C LEU A 1023 19.11 35.87 24.21
N ARG A 1024 17.80 36.14 24.05
CA ARG A 1024 17.30 37.40 23.49
C ARG A 1024 17.72 38.61 24.32
N VAL A 1025 17.65 38.53 25.66
CA VAL A 1025 18.11 39.58 26.57
C VAL A 1025 19.62 39.77 26.48
N LEU A 1026 20.38 38.68 26.35
CA LEU A 1026 21.83 38.70 26.22
C LEU A 1026 22.27 39.33 24.91
N VAL A 1027 21.67 38.93 23.78
CA VAL A 1027 21.87 39.56 22.46
C VAL A 1027 21.52 41.05 22.53
N LYS A 1028 20.37 41.42 23.12
CA LYS A 1028 20.00 42.83 23.32
C LYS A 1028 21.02 43.59 24.19
N ARG A 1029 21.60 42.95 25.19
CA ARG A 1029 22.63 43.58 26.04
C ARG A 1029 23.91 43.85 25.25
N ILE A 1030 24.37 42.88 24.45
CA ILE A 1030 25.56 43.01 23.60
C ILE A 1030 25.34 44.13 22.57
N LEU A 1031 24.19 44.15 21.90
CA LEU A 1031 23.85 45.21 20.94
C LEU A 1031 23.85 46.61 21.59
N ARG A 1032 23.32 46.76 22.81
CA ARG A 1032 23.34 48.03 23.55
C ARG A 1032 24.74 48.44 23.98
N LYS A 1033 25.55 47.49 24.45
CA LYS A 1033 26.94 47.73 24.90
C LYS A 1033 27.79 48.36 23.80
N HIS A 1034 27.58 47.95 22.55
CA HIS A 1034 28.31 48.45 21.39
C HIS A 1034 27.59 49.60 20.64
N GLY A 1035 26.56 50.20 21.25
CA GLY A 1035 25.90 51.37 20.69
C GLY A 1035 24.97 51.10 19.49
N TYR A 1036 24.51 49.86 19.27
CA TYR A 1036 23.64 49.54 18.15
C TYR A 1036 22.31 50.33 18.22
N PRO A 1037 21.83 50.93 17.12
CA PRO A 1037 20.65 51.80 17.12
C PRO A 1037 19.41 51.17 17.78
N PRO A 1038 18.78 51.84 18.79
CA PRO A 1038 17.66 51.29 19.55
C PRO A 1038 16.42 50.97 18.71
N ASP A 1039 16.18 51.75 17.66
CA ASP A 1039 15.05 51.64 16.73
C ASP A 1039 15.11 50.37 15.86
N LYS A 1040 16.30 49.78 15.68
CA LYS A 1040 16.52 48.58 14.84
C LYS A 1040 17.01 47.36 15.61
N GLN A 1041 17.17 47.51 16.92
CA GLN A 1041 17.68 46.49 17.82
C GLN A 1041 16.80 45.22 17.83
N GLU A 1042 15.48 45.38 17.74
CA GLU A 1042 14.54 44.26 17.80
C GLU A 1042 14.64 43.33 16.59
N LYS A 1043 14.70 43.89 15.38
CA LYS A 1043 14.86 43.13 14.13
C LYS A 1043 16.21 42.42 14.08
N ALA A 1044 17.31 43.11 14.41
CA ALA A 1044 18.63 42.51 14.48
C ALA A 1044 18.69 41.36 15.49
N THR A 1045 18.04 41.51 16.65
CA THR A 1045 17.96 40.45 17.65
C THR A 1045 17.24 39.21 17.12
N GLN A 1046 16.15 39.39 16.36
CA GLN A 1046 15.40 38.26 15.79
C GLN A 1046 16.23 37.50 14.76
N THR A 1047 16.88 38.22 13.83
CA THR A 1047 17.74 37.63 12.81
C THR A 1047 18.92 36.86 13.43
N VAL A 1048 19.54 37.41 14.47
CA VAL A 1048 20.62 36.75 15.23
C VAL A 1048 20.14 35.47 15.91
N LEU A 1049 18.92 35.44 16.44
CA LEU A 1049 18.34 34.24 17.06
C LEU A 1049 18.00 33.17 16.00
N GLU A 1050 17.52 33.56 14.82
CA GLU A 1050 17.30 32.65 13.69
C GLU A 1050 18.61 32.02 13.22
N GLN A 1051 19.67 32.83 13.09
CA GLN A 1051 21.00 32.36 12.71
C GLN A 1051 21.61 31.43 13.77
N ALA A 1052 21.49 31.78 15.05
CA ALA A 1052 21.94 30.95 16.15
C ALA A 1052 21.22 29.59 16.17
N ALA A 1053 19.92 29.54 15.84
CA ALA A 1053 19.14 28.31 15.85
C ALA A 1053 19.69 27.29 14.84
N VAL A 1054 20.12 27.77 13.68
CA VAL A 1054 20.69 26.94 12.61
C VAL A 1054 22.08 26.41 12.99
N LEU A 1055 23.00 27.27 13.43
CA LEU A 1055 24.36 26.85 13.81
C LEU A 1055 24.39 25.99 15.09
N SER A 1056 23.42 26.17 16.00
CA SER A 1056 23.34 25.35 17.22
C SER A 1056 23.08 23.87 16.94
N ALA A 1057 22.43 23.54 15.83
CA ALA A 1057 22.22 22.14 15.41
C ALA A 1057 23.53 21.48 14.97
N GLU A 1058 24.43 22.24 14.34
CA GLU A 1058 25.74 21.76 13.88
C GLU A 1058 26.75 21.65 15.03
N TRP A 1059 26.80 22.66 15.91
CA TRP A 1059 27.63 22.64 17.12
C TRP A 1059 27.23 21.53 18.12
N ALA A 1060 26.01 20.99 18.04
CA ALA A 1060 25.56 19.86 18.85
C ALA A 1060 25.98 18.49 18.27
N THR A 1061 26.38 18.44 16.99
CA THR A 1061 26.83 17.22 16.29
C THR A 1061 28.34 17.08 16.18
N ALA A 1062 29.09 18.18 16.33
CA ALA A 1062 30.55 18.23 16.43
C ALA A 1062 31.02 17.98 17.87
#